data_AF-A0AB35H8C7-F1
#
_entry.id   AF-A0AB35H8C7-F1
#
_cell.length_a   1.000
_cell.length_b   1.000
_cell.length_c   1.000
_cell.angle_alpha   90.00
_cell.angle_beta   90.00
_cell.angle_gamma   90.00
#
_symmetry.space_group_name_H-M   'P 1'
#
loop_
_entity.id
_entity.type
_entity.pdbx_description
1 polymer ?
#
loop_
_entity_poly.entity_id
_entity_poly.type
_entity_poly.pdbx_seq_one_letter_code
_entity_poly.pdbx_strand_id
1 'polypeptide(L)'
;MNRETAYVLWFDELQREDVNLVGGKSSSLGELTSSTNVPVPYGFATTAHGYREFMKATGLEDKIRAELDALDDVENSALLREVCAKIRRMICEEEMPKELADAIRHAYEELGKKVNEENPFVAVRSSATAEDLPDASFAGQQDTYLNVRGADVIIEKVKECYASTFTDRATYYRVKQGFDHMTVALSAAVQMMVFSKAAGVMFTVDLVTGNDNNILIEGSWGLGEYVVQGTVTPDNFHVDKDKMEIIDRMINDKHIRLVRKADGDCVEEVVPADEAKQQVITDAQVLELAKYAKAIEKHYGCYMDMEWGVDERDGKIWILQARPETVWSRKEKPKTTEKPSTLDAGNRDIIVKGLPASPGNAAGKAHVIINPEDIDEFKEGEILVTAMTAPDWVPAMKKAKAIVTDAGGMTCHASIVSRELGIPCIVGTKSRSHEATTSIKDGQMITVDATNGIVYDGVLEDIVKKPEAQATASVATEYVPVTGTKIYMNLGNPDLAEKHGVLPCDGIGLMREEFIWTTFIHEHPLHLIETGRSDFAVNTLAEGMRKVCQALAPRQVVVRLSDFKSSEYRDLNGGDKYEPHESSALLGWRGAARYYDPKYTPAFKLELEAIKKVRNEFGFKNLQVMIPFCRTVEEAELVTNLMAQEGLVRGKDFKIWLMAEIPANIILADQFNKYVDGYSIGSNDLTMLVLGCDRDNETVQHIYDERNLAVRRAIRHLIEVAHKDGKTVSICGQAPSVYPELCEFLVKSGIDSISVNPDAVVNTKKMVAQIEQRIMLDAMTGRGRQETDDLTW
;
A
#
# COMPACT_ATOMS: atom_id res chain seq x y z
N MET A 1 -3.54 -41.54 -8.24
CA MET A 1 -4.80 -40.79 -8.06
C MET A 1 -4.74 -39.56 -8.94
N ASN A 2 -5.85 -39.14 -9.54
CA ASN A 2 -5.91 -37.82 -10.17
C ASN A 2 -5.99 -36.77 -9.05
N ARG A 3 -4.95 -35.94 -8.91
CA ARG A 3 -4.84 -34.94 -7.82
C ARG A 3 -5.92 -33.86 -7.94
N GLU A 4 -6.38 -33.56 -9.15
CA GLU A 4 -7.40 -32.53 -9.41
C GLU A 4 -8.80 -32.91 -8.92
N THR A 5 -9.07 -34.21 -8.76
CA THR A 5 -10.38 -34.73 -8.33
C THR A 5 -10.32 -35.40 -6.96
N ALA A 6 -9.19 -35.30 -6.25
CA ALA A 6 -9.07 -35.83 -4.89
C ALA A 6 -9.79 -34.92 -3.90
N TYR A 7 -10.45 -35.49 -2.90
CA TYR A 7 -11.08 -34.70 -1.82
C TYR A 7 -10.09 -34.28 -0.73
N VAL A 8 -9.03 -35.06 -0.55
CA VAL A 8 -7.97 -34.84 0.44
C VAL A 8 -6.62 -35.10 -0.21
N LEU A 9 -5.63 -34.31 0.15
CA LEU A 9 -4.22 -34.48 -0.22
C LEU A 9 -3.34 -34.38 1.03
N TRP A 10 -2.35 -35.24 1.16
CA TRP A 10 -1.39 -35.21 2.27
C TRP A 10 -0.34 -34.11 2.07
N PHE A 11 0.25 -33.59 3.15
CA PHE A 11 1.25 -32.52 3.02
C PHE A 11 2.49 -32.94 2.20
N ASP A 12 2.90 -34.19 2.22
CA ASP A 12 3.99 -34.72 1.38
C ASP A 12 3.60 -34.92 -0.09
N GLU A 13 2.32 -34.76 -0.44
CA GLU A 13 1.80 -34.78 -1.80
C GLU A 13 1.58 -33.36 -2.36
N LEU A 14 1.91 -32.31 -1.61
CA LEU A 14 1.64 -30.91 -1.95
C LEU A 14 2.93 -30.13 -2.23
N GLN A 15 2.84 -29.20 -3.17
CA GLN A 15 3.90 -28.28 -3.58
C GLN A 15 3.38 -26.84 -3.61
N ARG A 16 4.30 -25.87 -3.68
CA ARG A 16 3.98 -24.45 -3.73
C ARG A 16 3.05 -24.07 -4.89
N GLU A 17 3.09 -24.77 -6.01
CA GLU A 17 2.26 -24.48 -7.18
C GLU A 17 0.80 -24.92 -7.02
N ASP A 18 0.47 -25.71 -5.99
CA ASP A 18 -0.86 -26.29 -5.78
C ASP A 18 -1.86 -25.32 -5.09
N VAL A 19 -1.58 -24.01 -5.08
CA VAL A 19 -2.46 -22.98 -4.49
C VAL A 19 -3.91 -23.10 -4.98
N ASN A 20 -4.11 -23.41 -6.27
CA ASN A 20 -5.45 -23.55 -6.85
C ASN A 20 -6.19 -24.81 -6.35
N LEU A 21 -5.48 -25.81 -5.84
CA LEU A 21 -6.04 -27.06 -5.35
C LEU A 21 -6.35 -27.00 -3.85
N VAL A 22 -5.49 -26.36 -3.05
CA VAL A 22 -5.57 -26.43 -1.57
C VAL A 22 -5.41 -25.08 -0.88
N GLY A 23 -5.33 -23.98 -1.62
CA GLY A 23 -5.08 -22.66 -1.06
C GLY A 23 -3.65 -22.42 -0.60
N GLY A 24 -3.33 -21.15 -0.35
CA GLY A 24 -1.96 -20.69 -0.12
C GLY A 24 -1.28 -21.33 1.10
N LYS A 25 -1.95 -21.33 2.26
CA LYS A 25 -1.41 -21.93 3.49
C LYS A 25 -1.12 -23.42 3.36
N SER A 26 -2.06 -24.19 2.84
CA SER A 26 -1.88 -25.64 2.68
C SER A 26 -0.79 -25.96 1.67
N SER A 27 -0.69 -25.21 0.56
CA SER A 27 0.40 -25.38 -0.41
C SER A 27 1.76 -25.05 0.21
N SER A 28 1.84 -24.02 1.07
CA SER A 28 3.08 -23.67 1.75
C SER A 28 3.48 -24.71 2.80
N LEU A 29 2.52 -25.24 3.56
CA LEU A 29 2.76 -26.36 4.49
C LEU A 29 3.24 -27.62 3.75
N GLY A 30 2.65 -27.86 2.57
CA GLY A 30 3.10 -28.90 1.66
C GLY A 30 4.55 -28.73 1.24
N GLU A 31 4.88 -27.54 0.73
CA GLU A 31 6.24 -27.17 0.29
C GLU A 31 7.28 -27.31 1.41
N LEU A 32 6.94 -26.87 2.63
CA LEU A 32 7.82 -27.06 3.79
C LEU A 32 8.03 -28.54 4.10
N THR A 33 6.97 -29.35 4.04
CA THR A 33 7.02 -30.78 4.38
C THR A 33 7.76 -31.59 3.31
N SER A 34 7.58 -31.28 2.03
CA SER A 34 8.10 -32.07 0.91
C SER A 34 9.49 -31.63 0.44
N SER A 35 9.80 -30.33 0.51
CA SER A 35 11.01 -29.75 -0.10
C SER A 35 12.02 -29.21 0.91
N THR A 36 11.70 -29.16 2.21
CA THR A 36 12.62 -28.68 3.24
C THR A 36 12.89 -29.73 4.32
N ASN A 37 13.99 -29.56 5.06
CA ASN A 37 14.34 -30.42 6.19
C ASN A 37 13.87 -29.86 7.54
N VAL A 38 12.94 -28.89 7.55
CA VAL A 38 12.44 -28.32 8.81
C VAL A 38 11.33 -29.19 9.41
N PRO A 39 11.20 -29.27 10.74
CA PRO A 39 10.16 -30.07 11.37
C PRO A 39 8.79 -29.39 11.22
N VAL A 40 7.92 -29.95 10.39
CA VAL A 40 6.52 -29.50 10.23
C VAL A 40 5.58 -30.55 10.82
N PRO A 41 4.58 -30.18 11.65
CA PRO A 41 3.58 -31.13 12.11
C PRO A 41 2.83 -31.69 10.89
N TYR A 42 2.84 -33.02 10.76
CA TYR A 42 2.24 -33.71 9.64
C TYR A 42 0.71 -33.59 9.65
N GLY A 43 0.09 -33.76 8.49
CA GLY A 43 -1.33 -33.54 8.29
C GLY A 43 -1.76 -33.72 6.84
N PHE A 44 -2.99 -33.31 6.57
CA PHE A 44 -3.60 -33.33 5.24
C PHE A 44 -4.45 -32.08 5.02
N ALA A 45 -4.77 -31.76 3.77
CA ALA A 45 -5.67 -30.68 3.42
C ALA A 45 -6.88 -31.20 2.64
N THR A 46 -8.06 -30.64 2.87
CA THR A 46 -9.17 -30.79 1.93
C THR A 46 -8.89 -29.98 0.66
N THR A 47 -9.54 -30.33 -0.45
CA THR A 47 -9.29 -29.64 -1.73
C THR A 47 -10.41 -28.66 -2.07
N ALA A 48 -10.08 -27.68 -2.92
CA ALA A 48 -11.04 -26.80 -3.58
C ALA A 48 -12.08 -27.59 -4.39
N HIS A 49 -11.73 -28.79 -4.89
CA HIS A 49 -12.69 -29.71 -5.51
C HIS A 49 -13.71 -30.21 -4.48
N GLY A 50 -13.27 -30.63 -3.28
CA GLY A 50 -14.17 -31.03 -2.19
C GLY A 50 -15.13 -29.91 -1.76
N TYR A 51 -14.64 -28.67 -1.67
CA TYR A 51 -15.50 -27.49 -1.41
C TYR A 51 -16.56 -27.29 -2.50
N ARG A 52 -16.15 -27.33 -3.78
CA ARG A 52 -17.08 -27.14 -4.92
C ARG A 52 -18.12 -28.25 -5.01
N GLU A 53 -17.72 -29.50 -4.77
CA GLU A 53 -18.66 -30.63 -4.73
C GLU A 53 -19.63 -30.52 -3.55
N PHE A 54 -19.17 -30.06 -2.38
CA PHE A 54 -20.05 -29.76 -1.24
C PHE A 54 -21.10 -28.71 -1.62
N MET A 55 -20.70 -27.59 -2.23
CA MET A 55 -21.62 -26.51 -2.63
C MET A 55 -22.62 -26.95 -3.70
N LYS A 56 -22.16 -27.75 -4.67
CA LYS A 56 -22.98 -28.22 -5.79
C LYS A 56 -23.95 -29.33 -5.40
N ALA A 57 -23.49 -30.34 -4.65
CA ALA A 57 -24.30 -31.51 -4.28
C ALA A 57 -25.45 -31.15 -3.31
N THR A 58 -25.26 -30.11 -2.51
CA THR A 58 -26.24 -29.62 -1.53
C THR A 58 -27.16 -28.51 -2.09
N GLY A 59 -26.83 -27.99 -3.27
CA GLY A 59 -27.51 -26.83 -3.86
C GLY A 59 -27.30 -25.53 -3.08
N LEU A 60 -26.27 -25.47 -2.22
CA LEU A 60 -25.94 -24.25 -1.46
C LEU A 60 -25.50 -23.11 -2.38
N GLU A 61 -24.87 -23.41 -3.51
CA GLU A 61 -24.44 -22.39 -4.47
C GLU A 61 -25.59 -21.46 -4.92
N ASP A 62 -26.72 -22.03 -5.33
CA ASP A 62 -27.88 -21.24 -5.77
C ASP A 62 -28.53 -20.49 -4.60
N LYS A 63 -28.61 -21.11 -3.42
CA LYS A 63 -29.18 -20.49 -2.21
C LYS A 63 -28.34 -19.30 -1.74
N ILE A 64 -27.02 -19.44 -1.73
CA ILE A 64 -26.09 -18.39 -1.31
C ILE A 64 -26.14 -17.23 -2.29
N ARG A 65 -26.17 -17.51 -3.60
CA ARG A 65 -26.30 -16.48 -4.63
C ARG A 65 -27.57 -15.64 -4.44
N ALA A 66 -28.71 -16.28 -4.17
CA ALA A 66 -29.96 -15.58 -3.91
C ALA A 66 -29.91 -14.67 -2.67
N GLU A 67 -29.22 -15.08 -1.60
CA GLU A 67 -29.04 -14.23 -0.41
C GLU A 67 -28.06 -13.08 -0.66
N LEU A 68 -27.01 -13.30 -1.45
CA LEU A 68 -26.07 -12.25 -1.85
C LEU A 68 -26.69 -11.26 -2.83
N ASP A 69 -27.57 -11.70 -3.73
CA ASP A 69 -28.31 -10.82 -4.64
C ASP A 69 -29.31 -9.91 -3.91
N ALA A 70 -29.75 -10.30 -2.70
CA ALA A 70 -30.59 -9.47 -1.83
C ALA A 70 -29.79 -8.40 -1.06
N LEU A 71 -28.46 -8.40 -1.17
CA LEU A 71 -27.57 -7.42 -0.58
C LEU A 71 -27.42 -6.22 -1.54
N ASP A 72 -28.43 -5.35 -1.56
CA ASP A 72 -28.48 -4.19 -2.48
C ASP A 72 -27.45 -3.09 -2.14
N ASP A 73 -27.02 -3.02 -0.87
CA ASP A 73 -26.06 -2.03 -0.36
C ASP A 73 -25.13 -2.67 0.68
N VAL A 74 -23.86 -2.83 0.31
CA VAL A 74 -22.80 -3.36 1.20
C VAL A 74 -22.30 -2.36 2.23
N GLU A 75 -22.63 -1.07 2.11
CA GLU A 75 -22.34 -0.06 3.15
C GLU A 75 -23.33 -0.13 4.32
N ASN A 76 -24.46 -0.81 4.14
CA ASN A 76 -25.38 -1.10 5.23
C ASN A 76 -24.86 -2.26 6.09
N SER A 77 -24.09 -1.91 7.13
CA SER A 77 -23.46 -2.87 8.04
C SER A 77 -24.44 -3.83 8.73
N ALA A 78 -25.66 -3.38 9.03
CA ALA A 78 -26.69 -4.23 9.64
C ALA A 78 -27.21 -5.30 8.67
N LEU A 79 -27.50 -4.91 7.43
CA LEU A 79 -27.95 -5.82 6.38
C LEU A 79 -26.85 -6.83 6.01
N LEU A 80 -25.62 -6.35 5.83
CA LEU A 80 -24.46 -7.19 5.55
C LEU A 80 -24.26 -8.28 6.62
N ARG A 81 -24.33 -7.89 7.90
CA ARG A 81 -24.18 -8.82 9.03
C ARG A 81 -25.30 -9.86 9.07
N GLU A 82 -26.54 -9.46 8.79
CA GLU A 82 -27.69 -10.37 8.74
C GLU A 82 -27.52 -11.42 7.62
N VAL A 83 -27.26 -10.96 6.39
CA VAL A 83 -27.08 -11.81 5.21
C VAL A 83 -25.90 -12.77 5.41
N CYS A 84 -24.75 -12.26 5.85
CA CYS A 84 -23.56 -13.09 6.07
C CYS A 84 -23.79 -14.12 7.20
N ALA A 85 -24.42 -13.74 8.30
CA ALA A 85 -24.75 -14.68 9.38
C ALA A 85 -25.72 -15.79 8.92
N LYS A 86 -26.67 -15.45 8.04
CA LYS A 86 -27.60 -16.41 7.44
C LYS A 86 -26.88 -17.38 6.51
N ILE A 87 -26.00 -16.88 5.63
CA ILE A 87 -25.17 -17.72 4.74
C ILE A 87 -24.30 -18.69 5.53
N ARG A 88 -23.58 -18.21 6.55
CA ARG A 88 -22.73 -19.07 7.38
C ARG A 88 -23.52 -20.16 8.08
N ARG A 89 -24.71 -19.84 8.58
CA ARG A 89 -25.62 -20.81 9.21
C ARG A 89 -26.06 -21.90 8.22
N MET A 90 -26.45 -21.52 7.00
CA MET A 90 -26.84 -22.48 5.96
C MET A 90 -25.72 -23.48 5.66
N ILE A 91 -24.47 -23.00 5.57
CA ILE A 91 -23.31 -23.87 5.31
C ILE A 91 -23.06 -24.85 6.47
N CYS A 92 -23.14 -24.37 7.72
CA CYS A 92 -22.89 -25.22 8.89
C CYS A 92 -24.00 -26.24 9.16
N GLU A 93 -25.27 -25.90 8.88
CA GLU A 93 -26.43 -26.78 9.08
C GLU A 93 -26.55 -27.87 8.02
N GLU A 94 -25.98 -27.67 6.83
CA GLU A 94 -26.07 -28.61 5.73
C GLU A 94 -25.22 -29.88 5.98
N GLU A 95 -25.70 -31.02 5.50
CA GLU A 95 -25.02 -32.31 5.63
C GLU A 95 -23.92 -32.45 4.57
N MET A 96 -22.71 -32.82 4.99
CA MET A 96 -21.60 -33.01 4.06
C MET A 96 -21.83 -34.28 3.21
N PRO A 97 -21.64 -34.22 1.87
CA PRO A 97 -21.77 -35.40 1.02
C PRO A 97 -20.94 -36.57 1.54
N LYS A 98 -21.55 -37.75 1.57
CA LYS A 98 -20.99 -38.94 2.20
C LYS A 98 -19.57 -39.26 1.72
N GLU A 99 -19.31 -39.14 0.42
CA GLU A 99 -17.99 -39.43 -0.15
C GLU A 99 -16.89 -38.48 0.37
N LEU A 100 -17.22 -37.19 0.53
CA LEU A 100 -16.30 -36.20 1.09
C LEU A 100 -16.10 -36.42 2.60
N ALA A 101 -17.18 -36.66 3.33
CA ALA A 101 -17.12 -36.94 4.77
C ALA A 101 -16.32 -38.22 5.08
N ASP A 102 -16.55 -39.29 4.31
CA ASP A 102 -15.82 -40.56 4.45
C ASP A 102 -14.33 -40.39 4.08
N ALA A 103 -14.01 -39.58 3.07
CA ALA A 103 -12.61 -39.27 2.73
C ALA A 103 -11.87 -38.54 3.86
N ILE A 104 -12.51 -37.53 4.49
CA ILE A 104 -11.94 -36.81 5.64
C ILE A 104 -11.79 -37.75 6.85
N ARG A 105 -12.81 -38.56 7.15
CA ARG A 105 -12.77 -39.54 8.24
C ARG A 105 -11.63 -40.55 8.06
N HIS A 106 -11.51 -41.11 6.86
CA HIS A 106 -10.44 -42.06 6.55
C HIS A 106 -9.05 -41.39 6.64
N ALA A 107 -8.89 -40.17 6.13
CA ALA A 107 -7.62 -39.44 6.25
C ALA A 107 -7.23 -39.17 7.71
N TYR A 108 -8.19 -38.85 8.58
CA TYR A 108 -7.94 -38.67 10.01
C TYR A 108 -7.55 -39.97 10.72
N GLU A 109 -8.22 -41.09 10.42
CA GLU A 109 -7.83 -42.41 10.95
C GLU A 109 -6.44 -42.84 10.48
N GLU A 110 -6.12 -42.62 9.20
CA GLU A 110 -4.78 -42.88 8.66
C GLU A 110 -3.72 -41.94 9.25
N LEU A 111 -4.07 -40.69 9.56
CA LEU A 111 -3.19 -39.76 10.25
C LEU A 111 -2.83 -40.33 11.62
N GLY A 112 -3.81 -40.84 12.36
CA GLY A 112 -3.60 -41.50 13.64
C GLY A 112 -2.64 -42.69 13.57
N LYS A 113 -2.75 -43.52 12.53
CA LYS A 113 -1.80 -44.62 12.28
C LYS A 113 -0.39 -44.11 11.96
N LYS A 114 -0.26 -43.11 11.09
CA LYS A 114 1.03 -42.54 10.69
C LYS A 114 1.79 -41.89 11.85
N VAL A 115 1.05 -41.34 12.82
CA VAL A 115 1.62 -40.61 13.97
C VAL A 115 1.62 -41.44 15.25
N ASN A 116 1.16 -42.71 15.16
CA ASN A 116 1.08 -43.67 16.24
C ASN A 116 0.24 -43.20 17.45
N GLU A 117 -0.90 -42.56 17.16
CA GLU A 117 -1.87 -42.08 18.14
C GLU A 117 -3.30 -42.32 17.58
N GLU A 118 -4.15 -43.08 18.27
CA GLU A 118 -5.44 -43.53 17.69
C GLU A 118 -6.40 -42.37 17.35
N ASN A 119 -6.35 -41.28 18.12
CA ASN A 119 -7.22 -40.12 17.95
C ASN A 119 -6.44 -38.84 18.28
N PRO A 120 -5.53 -38.41 17.39
CA PRO A 120 -4.63 -37.29 17.67
C PRO A 120 -5.41 -35.97 17.72
N PHE A 121 -5.00 -35.07 18.59
CA PHE A 121 -5.48 -33.70 18.55
C PHE A 121 -4.94 -32.99 17.30
N VAL A 122 -5.80 -32.24 16.62
CA VAL A 122 -5.47 -31.51 15.39
C VAL A 122 -5.87 -30.04 15.49
N ALA A 123 -5.21 -29.21 14.69
CA ALA A 123 -5.67 -27.88 14.33
C ALA A 123 -6.35 -27.96 12.94
N VAL A 124 -7.51 -27.33 12.81
CA VAL A 124 -8.22 -27.18 11.53
C VAL A 124 -8.12 -25.72 11.12
N ARG A 125 -7.40 -25.45 10.03
CA ARG A 125 -7.08 -24.10 9.55
C ARG A 125 -7.63 -23.87 8.15
N SER A 126 -8.33 -22.77 7.98
CA SER A 126 -8.78 -22.27 6.69
C SER A 126 -7.60 -21.88 5.78
N SER A 127 -7.70 -22.22 4.50
CA SER A 127 -6.68 -22.01 3.45
C SER A 127 -7.37 -21.68 2.13
N ALA A 128 -7.53 -20.39 1.81
CA ALA A 128 -8.25 -19.96 0.60
C ALA A 128 -7.39 -19.99 -0.66
N THR A 129 -8.00 -20.24 -1.82
CA THR A 129 -7.32 -20.17 -3.14
C THR A 129 -6.91 -18.76 -3.55
N ALA A 130 -7.43 -17.73 -2.87
CA ALA A 130 -7.18 -16.32 -3.15
C ALA A 130 -6.51 -15.57 -1.97
N GLU A 131 -6.04 -16.28 -0.94
CA GLU A 131 -5.55 -15.68 0.31
C GLU A 131 -4.26 -14.87 0.16
N ASP A 132 -3.44 -15.22 -0.84
CA ASP A 132 -2.08 -14.72 -1.08
C ASP A 132 -1.95 -13.92 -2.40
N LEU A 133 -3.05 -13.37 -2.93
CA LEU A 133 -2.97 -12.50 -4.11
C LEU A 133 -2.14 -11.23 -3.78
N PRO A 134 -1.27 -10.75 -4.70
CA PRO A 134 -0.38 -9.61 -4.45
C PRO A 134 -1.08 -8.35 -3.94
N ASP A 135 -2.34 -8.15 -4.30
CA ASP A 135 -3.14 -6.98 -3.93
C ASP A 135 -4.20 -7.24 -2.84
N ALA A 136 -4.28 -8.47 -2.30
CA ALA A 136 -5.29 -8.89 -1.32
C ALA A 136 -4.66 -9.74 -0.21
N SER A 137 -4.16 -9.08 0.84
CA SER A 137 -3.73 -9.73 2.09
C SER A 137 -4.96 -10.02 2.96
N PHE A 138 -5.38 -11.29 3.03
CA PHE A 138 -6.47 -11.75 3.92
C PHE A 138 -5.97 -12.12 5.33
N ALA A 139 -4.79 -11.63 5.73
CA ALA A 139 -4.13 -12.03 6.98
C ALA A 139 -5.04 -11.84 8.20
N GLY A 140 -5.23 -12.91 8.98
CA GLY A 140 -6.01 -12.92 10.23
C GLY A 140 -7.53 -12.85 10.07
N GLN A 141 -8.08 -13.06 8.86
CA GLN A 141 -9.52 -12.93 8.59
C GLN A 141 -10.32 -14.24 8.62
N GLN A 142 -9.64 -15.39 8.68
CA GLN A 142 -10.27 -16.69 8.52
C GLN A 142 -10.11 -17.55 9.78
N ASP A 143 -11.10 -18.39 10.05
CA ASP A 143 -11.20 -19.13 11.30
C ASP A 143 -10.15 -20.23 11.41
N THR A 144 -9.59 -20.38 12.61
CA THR A 144 -8.69 -21.46 13.01
C THR A 144 -9.24 -22.12 14.26
N TYR A 145 -9.37 -23.44 14.23
CA TYR A 145 -9.85 -24.23 15.36
C TYR A 145 -8.72 -25.08 15.91
N LEU A 146 -8.35 -24.83 17.17
CA LEU A 146 -7.25 -25.49 17.84
C LEU A 146 -7.76 -26.59 18.77
N ASN A 147 -6.93 -27.62 19.00
CA ASN A 147 -7.20 -28.69 19.95
C ASN A 147 -8.51 -29.48 19.64
N VAL A 148 -8.73 -29.79 18.37
CA VAL A 148 -9.90 -30.53 17.87
C VAL A 148 -9.60 -32.04 17.90
N ARG A 149 -10.60 -32.86 18.25
CA ARG A 149 -10.46 -34.32 18.30
C ARG A 149 -11.73 -35.03 17.85
N GLY A 150 -11.55 -36.10 17.06
CA GLY A 150 -12.63 -36.94 16.56
C GLY A 150 -13.08 -36.56 15.16
N ALA A 151 -13.31 -37.58 14.31
CA ALA A 151 -13.57 -37.38 12.89
C ALA A 151 -14.82 -36.52 12.61
N ASP A 152 -15.91 -36.73 13.35
CA ASP A 152 -17.16 -35.99 13.12
C ASP A 152 -17.01 -34.51 13.50
N VAL A 153 -16.31 -34.21 14.60
CA VAL A 153 -15.99 -32.84 15.02
C VAL A 153 -15.08 -32.16 14.00
N ILE A 154 -14.11 -32.88 13.42
CA ILE A 154 -13.26 -32.34 12.35
C ILE A 154 -14.09 -31.99 11.12
N ILE A 155 -15.04 -32.84 10.72
CA ILE A 155 -15.95 -32.57 9.60
C ILE A 155 -16.78 -31.30 9.88
N GLU A 156 -17.28 -31.13 11.10
CA GLU A 156 -17.96 -29.90 11.53
C GLU A 156 -17.04 -28.68 11.41
N LYS A 157 -15.80 -28.76 11.92
CA LYS A 157 -14.81 -27.67 11.80
C LYS A 157 -14.40 -27.36 10.36
N VAL A 158 -14.36 -28.36 9.48
CA VAL A 158 -14.17 -28.13 8.04
C VAL A 158 -15.34 -27.35 7.44
N LYS A 159 -16.59 -27.64 7.84
CA LYS A 159 -17.76 -26.84 7.42
C LYS A 159 -17.70 -25.41 7.97
N GLU A 160 -17.30 -25.24 9.22
CA GLU A 160 -17.10 -23.90 9.80
C GLU A 160 -16.01 -23.12 9.06
N CYS A 161 -14.90 -23.77 8.69
CA CYS A 161 -13.92 -23.18 7.77
C CYS A 161 -14.59 -22.77 6.45
N TYR A 162 -15.35 -23.65 5.78
CA TYR A 162 -16.07 -23.31 4.55
C TYR A 162 -16.99 -22.09 4.74
N ALA A 163 -17.69 -22.00 5.87
CA ALA A 163 -18.54 -20.86 6.21
C ALA A 163 -17.73 -19.56 6.40
N SER A 164 -16.49 -19.63 6.90
CA SER A 164 -15.61 -18.47 7.09
C SER A 164 -15.29 -17.71 5.79
N THR A 165 -15.50 -18.34 4.62
CA THR A 165 -15.44 -17.62 3.34
C THR A 165 -16.45 -16.49 3.26
N PHE A 166 -17.58 -16.58 3.97
CA PHE A 166 -18.67 -15.59 3.99
C PHE A 166 -18.75 -14.83 5.34
N THR A 167 -17.60 -14.52 5.93
CA THR A 167 -17.54 -13.50 7.00
C THR A 167 -17.94 -12.13 6.47
N ASP A 168 -18.46 -11.28 7.34
CA ASP A 168 -18.94 -9.94 7.00
C ASP A 168 -17.84 -9.15 6.25
N ARG A 169 -16.60 -9.25 6.75
CA ARG A 169 -15.40 -8.64 6.17
C ARG A 169 -15.02 -9.22 4.80
N ALA A 170 -15.00 -10.55 4.66
CA ALA A 170 -14.63 -11.19 3.40
C ALA A 170 -15.67 -10.90 2.30
N THR A 171 -16.96 -10.85 2.67
CA THR A 171 -18.06 -10.51 1.75
C THR A 171 -17.98 -9.04 1.33
N TYR A 172 -17.86 -8.10 2.27
CA TYR A 172 -17.72 -6.67 1.96
C TYR A 172 -16.56 -6.40 0.99
N TYR A 173 -15.39 -6.97 1.27
CA TYR A 173 -14.19 -6.76 0.46
C TYR A 173 -14.38 -7.28 -0.98
N ARG A 174 -14.95 -8.49 -1.15
CA ARG A 174 -15.18 -9.06 -2.49
C ARG A 174 -16.14 -8.24 -3.32
N VAL A 175 -17.24 -7.75 -2.72
CA VAL A 175 -18.16 -6.86 -3.45
C VAL A 175 -17.47 -5.57 -3.86
N LYS A 176 -16.67 -4.95 -2.97
CA LYS A 176 -15.93 -3.72 -3.29
C LYS A 176 -14.90 -3.87 -4.40
N GLN A 177 -14.27 -5.03 -4.51
CA GLN A 177 -13.30 -5.33 -5.56
C GLN A 177 -13.97 -5.87 -6.84
N GLY A 178 -15.28 -6.08 -6.84
CA GLY A 178 -16.01 -6.68 -7.97
C GLY A 178 -15.67 -8.15 -8.22
N PHE A 179 -15.23 -8.89 -7.19
CA PHE A 179 -14.96 -10.32 -7.31
C PHE A 179 -16.22 -11.15 -7.12
N ASP A 180 -16.45 -12.12 -8.01
CA ASP A 180 -17.53 -13.09 -7.85
C ASP A 180 -17.26 -14.00 -6.64
N HIS A 181 -18.18 -14.00 -5.68
CA HIS A 181 -18.10 -14.79 -4.45
C HIS A 181 -17.98 -16.30 -4.71
N MET A 182 -18.53 -16.78 -5.82
CA MET A 182 -18.54 -18.20 -6.16
C MET A 182 -17.23 -18.69 -6.79
N THR A 183 -16.34 -17.78 -7.19
CA THR A 183 -15.05 -18.14 -7.79
C THR A 183 -14.00 -18.54 -6.76
N VAL A 184 -14.17 -18.11 -5.50
CA VAL A 184 -13.25 -18.42 -4.40
C VAL A 184 -13.64 -19.75 -3.77
N ALA A 185 -12.69 -20.68 -3.71
CA ALA A 185 -12.84 -21.93 -2.99
C ALA A 185 -11.97 -21.91 -1.74
N LEU A 186 -12.38 -22.69 -0.73
CA LEU A 186 -11.63 -22.85 0.50
C LEU A 186 -11.21 -24.31 0.70
N SER A 187 -9.97 -24.48 1.10
CA SER A 187 -9.43 -25.71 1.67
C SER A 187 -9.32 -25.57 3.19
N ALA A 188 -9.39 -26.69 3.89
CA ALA A 188 -9.09 -26.78 5.31
C ALA A 188 -7.87 -27.68 5.52
N ALA A 189 -6.81 -27.12 6.10
CA ALA A 189 -5.64 -27.86 6.56
C ALA A 189 -5.96 -28.49 7.92
N VAL A 190 -5.90 -29.82 7.99
CA VAL A 190 -6.00 -30.62 9.22
C VAL A 190 -4.60 -31.06 9.60
N GLN A 191 -4.02 -30.35 10.58
CA GLN A 191 -2.64 -30.51 10.99
C GLN A 191 -2.55 -31.05 12.43
N MET A 192 -1.59 -31.93 12.72
CA MET A 192 -1.33 -32.34 14.10
C MET A 192 -1.12 -31.15 15.03
N MET A 193 -1.74 -31.22 16.21
CA MET A 193 -1.58 -30.20 17.23
C MET A 193 -0.20 -30.31 17.89
N VAL A 194 0.50 -29.18 17.97
CA VAL A 194 1.71 -29.05 18.79
C VAL A 194 1.30 -28.64 20.20
N PHE A 195 1.83 -29.33 21.20
CA PHE A 195 1.41 -29.16 22.59
C PHE A 195 2.24 -28.03 23.18
N SER A 196 2.05 -26.83 22.67
CA SER A 196 3.03 -25.75 22.84
C SER A 196 3.15 -25.31 24.29
N LYS A 197 4.33 -25.53 24.89
CA LYS A 197 4.75 -24.82 26.10
C LYS A 197 5.00 -23.34 25.78
N ALA A 198 5.58 -23.10 24.62
CA ALA A 198 5.91 -21.78 24.09
C ALA A 198 5.66 -21.77 22.59
N ALA A 199 5.22 -20.65 22.06
CA ALA A 199 5.01 -20.48 20.63
C ALA A 199 5.18 -19.02 20.23
N GLY A 200 5.34 -18.78 18.94
CA GLY A 200 5.44 -17.42 18.42
C GLY A 200 5.74 -17.36 16.94
N VAL A 201 6.38 -16.26 16.56
CA VAL A 201 6.61 -15.87 15.16
C VAL A 201 8.09 -15.55 14.97
N MET A 202 8.58 -15.67 13.74
CA MET A 202 9.94 -15.27 13.40
C MET A 202 10.04 -14.76 11.97
N PHE A 203 10.96 -13.82 11.78
CA PHE A 203 11.17 -13.09 10.53
C PHE A 203 12.62 -13.15 10.11
N THR A 204 12.86 -13.37 8.83
CA THR A 204 14.22 -13.35 8.27
C THR A 204 14.67 -11.94 7.87
N VAL A 205 14.03 -10.90 8.39
CA VAL A 205 14.40 -9.50 8.17
C VAL A 205 13.86 -8.70 9.35
N ASP A 206 14.58 -7.64 9.74
CA ASP A 206 14.02 -6.66 10.67
C ASP A 206 12.87 -5.91 9.99
N LEU A 207 11.68 -6.04 10.55
CA LEU A 207 10.45 -5.48 9.97
C LEU A 207 10.43 -3.94 9.96
N VAL A 208 11.21 -3.30 10.83
CA VAL A 208 11.29 -1.83 10.98
C VAL A 208 12.35 -1.24 10.08
N THR A 209 13.56 -1.80 10.16
CA THR A 209 14.75 -1.23 9.52
C THR A 209 14.99 -1.82 8.13
N GLY A 210 14.41 -2.99 7.83
CA GLY A 210 14.74 -3.77 6.65
C GLY A 210 16.14 -4.40 6.70
N ASN A 211 16.80 -4.39 7.87
CA ASN A 211 18.10 -5.01 8.04
C ASN A 211 17.97 -6.53 7.86
N ASP A 212 18.58 -7.05 6.80
CA ASP A 212 18.53 -8.46 6.42
C ASP A 212 19.67 -9.29 7.01
N ASN A 213 20.56 -8.69 7.80
CA ASN A 213 21.61 -9.39 8.53
C ASN A 213 21.09 -10.10 9.78
N ASN A 214 19.86 -9.78 10.23
CA ASN A 214 19.29 -10.30 11.48
C ASN A 214 18.04 -11.14 11.24
N ILE A 215 17.80 -12.10 12.14
CA ILE A 215 16.53 -12.83 12.29
C ILE A 215 15.89 -12.32 13.58
N LEU A 216 14.64 -11.87 13.50
CA LEU A 216 13.81 -11.54 14.66
C LEU A 216 12.99 -12.77 15.04
N ILE A 217 13.05 -13.18 16.31
CA ILE A 217 12.24 -14.27 16.87
C ILE A 217 11.44 -13.69 18.03
N GLU A 218 10.13 -13.82 17.97
CA GLU A 218 9.22 -13.45 19.05
C GLU A 218 8.55 -14.70 19.63
N GLY A 219 8.41 -14.79 20.96
CA GLY A 219 7.78 -15.94 21.62
C GLY A 219 7.00 -15.59 22.90
N SER A 220 5.94 -16.33 23.17
CA SER A 220 5.19 -16.27 24.43
C SER A 220 4.79 -17.65 24.93
N TRP A 221 4.29 -17.72 26.17
CA TRP A 221 3.83 -18.95 26.80
C TRP A 221 2.54 -19.46 26.14
N GLY A 222 2.41 -20.79 26.07
CA GLY A 222 1.24 -21.46 25.51
C GLY A 222 1.19 -21.47 23.98
N LEU A 223 -0.04 -21.46 23.43
CA LEU A 223 -0.32 -21.50 22.00
C LEU A 223 -0.04 -20.14 21.33
N GLY A 224 0.39 -20.17 20.07
CA GLY A 224 0.88 -18.99 19.33
C GLY A 224 -0.19 -17.97 18.96
N GLU A 225 -1.48 -18.32 19.09
CA GLU A 225 -2.61 -17.48 18.71
C GLU A 225 -2.54 -16.08 19.35
N TYR A 226 -2.16 -16.00 20.64
CA TYR A 226 -2.07 -14.73 21.35
C TYR A 226 -0.90 -13.86 20.91
N VAL A 227 0.16 -14.45 20.35
CA VAL A 227 1.27 -13.71 19.75
C VAL A 227 0.85 -13.16 18.39
N VAL A 228 0.21 -13.99 17.56
CA VAL A 228 -0.27 -13.61 16.22
C VAL A 228 -1.34 -12.50 16.30
N GLN A 229 -2.27 -12.60 17.26
CA GLN A 229 -3.31 -11.60 17.49
C GLN A 229 -2.79 -10.33 18.21
N GLY A 230 -1.61 -10.40 18.83
CA GLY A 230 -1.05 -9.30 19.63
C GLY A 230 -1.66 -9.15 21.02
N THR A 231 -2.44 -10.13 21.47
CA THR A 231 -3.06 -10.21 22.81
C THR A 231 -2.00 -10.21 23.92
N VAL A 232 -0.81 -10.76 23.66
CA VAL A 232 0.33 -10.75 24.58
C VAL A 232 1.52 -10.03 23.96
N THR A 233 2.33 -9.35 24.77
CA THR A 233 3.63 -8.82 24.33
C THR A 233 4.68 -9.94 24.48
N PRO A 234 5.21 -10.48 23.37
CA PRO A 234 6.14 -11.61 23.40
C PRO A 234 7.55 -11.19 23.85
N ASP A 235 8.38 -12.16 24.22
CA ASP A 235 9.84 -11.97 24.30
C ASP A 235 10.41 -11.80 22.89
N ASN A 236 11.42 -10.95 22.74
CA ASN A 236 12.08 -10.68 21.46
C ASN A 236 13.54 -11.11 21.49
N PHE A 237 13.99 -11.79 20.44
CA PHE A 237 15.38 -12.19 20.27
C PHE A 237 15.85 -11.78 18.87
N HIS A 238 16.98 -11.09 18.79
CA HIS A 238 17.65 -10.81 17.53
C HIS A 238 18.85 -11.74 17.37
N VAL A 239 18.94 -12.40 16.22
CA VAL A 239 20.04 -13.32 15.90
C VAL A 239 20.76 -12.86 14.64
N ASP A 240 22.08 -12.70 14.70
CA ASP A 240 22.92 -12.41 13.54
C ASP A 240 22.97 -13.63 12.61
N LYS A 241 22.60 -13.45 11.33
CA LYS A 241 22.50 -14.54 10.34
C LYS A 241 23.83 -15.17 9.97
N ASP A 242 24.93 -14.41 10.04
CA ASP A 242 26.25 -14.86 9.63
C ASP A 242 26.94 -15.59 10.77
N LYS A 243 26.94 -14.99 11.96
CA LYS A 243 27.58 -15.56 13.15
C LYS A 243 26.72 -16.61 13.85
N MET A 244 25.40 -16.58 13.66
CA MET A 244 24.44 -17.42 14.39
C MET A 244 24.55 -17.21 15.91
N GLU A 245 24.60 -15.96 16.33
CA GLU A 245 24.69 -15.53 17.73
C GLU A 245 23.53 -14.60 18.09
N ILE A 246 23.03 -14.70 19.32
CA ILE A 246 21.99 -13.80 19.83
C ILE A 246 22.65 -12.45 20.14
N ILE A 247 22.28 -11.42 19.38
CA ILE A 247 22.87 -10.07 19.51
C ILE A 247 22.12 -9.20 20.50
N ASP A 248 20.81 -9.42 20.64
CA ASP A 248 19.94 -8.67 21.53
C ASP A 248 18.79 -9.57 22.02
N ARG A 249 18.34 -9.34 23.24
CA ARG A 249 17.15 -10.02 23.79
C ARG A 249 16.36 -9.08 24.66
N MET A 250 15.04 -9.25 24.64
CA MET A 250 14.13 -8.59 25.53
C MET A 250 13.10 -9.55 26.09
N ILE A 251 13.02 -9.60 27.42
CA ILE A 251 12.08 -10.44 28.14
C ILE A 251 10.94 -9.57 28.67
N ASN A 252 9.73 -9.85 28.21
CA ASN A 252 8.53 -9.09 28.54
C ASN A 252 7.64 -9.85 29.53
N ASP A 253 6.74 -9.12 30.20
CA ASP A 253 5.78 -9.68 31.15
C ASP A 253 4.57 -10.30 30.42
N LYS A 254 4.55 -11.63 30.38
CA LYS A 254 3.56 -12.46 29.66
C LYS A 254 2.50 -12.96 30.64
N HIS A 255 1.63 -12.06 31.09
CA HIS A 255 0.67 -12.27 32.17
C HIS A 255 -0.47 -13.27 31.86
N ILE A 256 -0.69 -13.59 30.58
CA ILE A 256 -1.70 -14.56 30.13
C ILE A 256 -1.11 -15.49 29.07
N ARG A 257 -1.66 -16.70 29.00
CA ARG A 257 -1.35 -17.70 27.97
C ARG A 257 -2.61 -18.44 27.55
N LEU A 258 -2.66 -18.85 26.29
CA LEU A 258 -3.69 -19.75 25.79
C LEU A 258 -3.20 -21.19 25.93
N VAL A 259 -3.94 -22.03 26.65
CA VAL A 259 -3.60 -23.45 26.83
C VAL A 259 -4.71 -24.36 26.32
N ARG A 260 -4.35 -25.60 26.03
CA ARG A 260 -5.30 -26.65 25.60
C ARG A 260 -6.06 -27.19 26.81
N LYS A 261 -7.34 -27.49 26.65
CA LYS A 261 -8.05 -28.34 27.62
C LYS A 261 -7.85 -29.82 27.29
N ALA A 262 -8.05 -30.69 28.27
CA ALA A 262 -7.87 -32.13 28.10
C ALA A 262 -8.93 -32.79 27.21
N ASP A 263 -10.12 -32.17 27.10
CA ASP A 263 -11.31 -32.67 26.41
C ASP A 263 -11.58 -31.99 25.05
N GLY A 264 -10.79 -30.99 24.67
CA GLY A 264 -10.94 -30.21 23.43
C GLY A 264 -11.06 -28.72 23.71
N ASP A 265 -10.86 -27.88 22.69
CA ASP A 265 -10.80 -26.41 22.80
C ASP A 265 -9.61 -25.88 23.63
N CYS A 266 -9.55 -24.55 23.75
CA CYS A 266 -8.53 -23.84 24.49
C CYS A 266 -9.14 -22.99 25.59
N VAL A 267 -8.33 -22.60 26.58
CA VAL A 267 -8.71 -21.69 27.66
C VAL A 267 -7.59 -20.72 27.94
N GLU A 268 -7.96 -19.49 28.27
CA GLU A 268 -7.03 -18.50 28.79
C GLU A 268 -6.67 -18.82 30.23
N GLU A 269 -5.38 -18.85 30.52
CA GLU A 269 -4.85 -18.94 31.88
C GLU A 269 -3.99 -17.72 32.19
N VAL A 270 -4.10 -17.24 33.43
CA VAL A 270 -3.16 -16.27 33.98
C VAL A 270 -1.85 -17.00 34.27
N VAL A 271 -0.75 -16.46 33.74
CA VAL A 271 0.59 -17.00 33.99
C VAL A 271 1.02 -16.62 35.41
N PRO A 272 1.53 -17.56 36.22
CA PRO A 272 2.08 -17.26 37.54
C PRO A 272 3.11 -16.12 37.47
N ALA A 273 3.08 -15.19 38.42
CA ALA A 273 3.90 -13.96 38.38
C ALA A 273 5.41 -14.21 38.34
N ASP A 274 5.85 -15.35 38.88
CA ASP A 274 7.23 -15.84 38.84
C ASP A 274 7.63 -16.42 37.48
N GLU A 275 6.68 -16.92 36.69
CA GLU A 275 6.87 -17.45 35.33
C GLU A 275 6.68 -16.36 34.25
N ALA A 276 5.79 -15.39 34.48
CA ALA A 276 5.41 -14.38 33.50
C ALA A 276 6.59 -13.52 33.00
N LYS A 277 7.59 -13.29 33.87
CA LYS A 277 8.81 -12.51 33.58
C LYS A 277 10.02 -13.36 33.19
N GLN A 278 9.86 -14.66 33.06
CA GLN A 278 10.94 -15.54 32.61
C GLN A 278 11.05 -15.56 31.09
N GLN A 279 12.24 -15.89 30.62
CA GLN A 279 12.52 -16.12 29.21
C GLN A 279 11.77 -17.38 28.74
N VAL A 280 10.97 -17.23 27.68
CA VAL A 280 10.03 -18.26 27.23
C VAL A 280 10.69 -19.50 26.61
N ILE A 281 11.81 -19.30 25.90
CA ILE A 281 12.57 -20.36 25.22
C ILE A 281 14.06 -20.25 25.54
N THR A 282 14.78 -21.37 25.52
CA THR A 282 16.22 -21.38 25.80
C THR A 282 17.04 -20.80 24.64
N ASP A 283 18.26 -20.33 24.92
CA ASP A 283 19.17 -19.82 23.88
C ASP A 283 19.48 -20.88 22.80
N ALA A 284 19.53 -22.16 23.18
CA ALA A 284 19.70 -23.26 22.23
C ALA A 284 18.50 -23.35 21.26
N GLN A 285 17.28 -23.18 21.77
CA GLN A 285 16.06 -23.16 20.95
C GLN A 285 15.98 -21.92 20.06
N VAL A 286 16.40 -20.74 20.55
CA VAL A 286 16.50 -19.51 19.73
C VAL A 286 17.42 -19.74 18.54
N LEU A 287 18.60 -20.33 18.76
CA LEU A 287 19.55 -20.61 17.68
C LEU A 287 19.08 -21.73 16.75
N GLU A 288 18.31 -22.70 17.24
CA GLU A 288 17.70 -23.74 16.42
C GLU A 288 16.61 -23.17 15.49
N LEU A 289 15.73 -22.31 16.02
CA LEU A 289 14.75 -21.56 15.23
C LEU A 289 15.42 -20.71 14.15
N ALA A 290 16.51 -20.01 14.48
CA ALA A 290 17.27 -19.22 13.51
C ALA A 290 17.85 -20.09 12.37
N LYS A 291 18.26 -21.35 12.65
CA LYS A 291 18.70 -22.28 11.60
C LYS A 291 17.56 -22.66 10.67
N TYR A 292 16.37 -22.93 11.23
CA TYR A 292 15.18 -23.22 10.42
C TYR A 292 14.77 -22.01 9.57
N ALA A 293 14.74 -20.81 10.14
CA ALA A 293 14.46 -19.57 9.43
C ALA A 293 15.40 -19.36 8.23
N LYS A 294 16.71 -19.55 8.41
CA LYS A 294 17.71 -19.43 7.34
C LYS A 294 17.54 -20.49 6.24
N ALA A 295 17.17 -21.72 6.62
CA ALA A 295 16.91 -22.79 5.66
C ALA A 295 15.66 -22.49 4.81
N ILE A 296 14.60 -21.97 5.44
CA ILE A 296 13.35 -21.60 4.78
C ILE A 296 13.57 -20.38 3.86
N GLU A 297 14.23 -19.31 4.33
CA GLU A 297 14.58 -18.14 3.48
C GLU A 297 15.38 -18.56 2.24
N LYS A 298 16.36 -19.46 2.42
CA LYS A 298 17.17 -19.96 1.32
C LYS A 298 16.35 -20.75 0.30
N HIS A 299 15.37 -21.53 0.76
CA HIS A 299 14.50 -22.33 -0.10
C HIS A 299 13.56 -21.45 -0.93
N TYR A 300 12.91 -20.48 -0.28
CA TYR A 300 11.91 -19.62 -0.94
C TYR A 300 12.53 -18.47 -1.75
N GLY A 301 13.77 -18.08 -1.46
CA GLY A 301 14.50 -17.03 -2.18
C GLY A 301 14.07 -15.60 -1.85
N CYS A 302 13.22 -15.41 -0.83
CA CYS A 302 12.68 -14.14 -0.39
C CYS A 302 12.65 -14.07 1.15
N TYR A 303 12.41 -12.89 1.72
CA TYR A 303 12.19 -12.77 3.17
C TYR A 303 10.93 -13.50 3.58
N MET A 304 10.96 -14.14 4.75
CA MET A 304 9.92 -15.04 5.24
C MET A 304 9.39 -14.61 6.60
N ASP A 305 8.08 -14.78 6.76
CA ASP A 305 7.28 -14.72 7.99
C ASP A 305 6.88 -16.15 8.35
N MET A 306 7.22 -16.59 9.57
CA MET A 306 7.06 -17.99 10.00
C MET A 306 6.48 -18.08 11.41
N GLU A 307 5.60 -19.06 11.63
CA GLU A 307 5.05 -19.39 12.94
C GLU A 307 5.70 -20.68 13.48
N TRP A 308 5.92 -20.74 14.79
CA TRP A 308 6.58 -21.87 15.44
C TRP A 308 5.98 -22.21 16.81
N GLY A 309 6.19 -23.45 17.25
CA GLY A 309 5.80 -23.93 18.58
C GLY A 309 6.83 -24.90 19.16
N VAL A 310 7.03 -24.86 20.47
CA VAL A 310 7.87 -25.78 21.25
C VAL A 310 6.96 -26.74 22.00
N ASP A 311 7.01 -28.02 21.63
CA ASP A 311 6.17 -29.05 22.24
C ASP A 311 6.61 -29.33 23.69
N GLU A 312 5.66 -29.33 24.61
CA GLU A 312 5.92 -29.54 26.05
C GLU A 312 6.30 -31.00 26.38
N ARG A 313 5.99 -31.96 25.50
CA ARG A 313 6.20 -33.39 25.73
C ARG A 313 7.66 -33.78 25.57
N ASP A 314 8.35 -33.21 24.57
CA ASP A 314 9.71 -33.58 24.20
C ASP A 314 10.65 -32.37 24.00
N GLY A 315 10.14 -31.14 24.10
CA GLY A 315 10.89 -29.91 23.88
C GLY A 315 11.20 -29.60 22.41
N LYS A 316 10.64 -30.39 21.47
CA LYS A 316 10.90 -30.27 20.05
C LYS A 316 10.25 -29.02 19.46
N ILE A 317 11.00 -28.32 18.62
CA ILE A 317 10.50 -27.18 17.85
C ILE A 317 9.80 -27.68 16.59
N TRP A 318 8.66 -27.07 16.28
CA TRP A 318 7.87 -27.31 15.09
C TRP A 318 7.59 -25.98 14.37
N ILE A 319 7.71 -25.99 13.04
CA ILE A 319 7.30 -24.88 12.18
C ILE A 319 5.83 -25.11 11.80
N LEU A 320 4.98 -24.16 12.21
CA LEU A 320 3.52 -24.25 12.10
C LEU A 320 3.00 -23.63 10.80
N GLN A 321 3.71 -22.64 10.25
CA GLN A 321 3.38 -21.95 9.00
C GLN A 321 4.62 -21.19 8.48
N ALA A 322 4.72 -20.99 7.16
CA ALA A 322 5.65 -20.05 6.56
C ALA A 322 5.04 -19.38 5.33
N ARG A 323 5.34 -18.11 5.11
CA ARG A 323 4.96 -17.37 3.91
C ARG A 323 5.96 -16.25 3.60
N PRO A 324 6.02 -15.73 2.37
CA PRO A 324 6.78 -14.51 2.09
C PRO A 324 6.34 -13.36 2.99
N GLU A 325 7.29 -12.60 3.53
CA GLU A 325 7.02 -11.39 4.31
C GLU A 325 6.41 -10.30 3.41
N THR A 326 5.48 -9.47 3.89
CA THR A 326 4.62 -8.69 2.99
C THR A 326 5.22 -7.38 2.47
N VAL A 327 6.19 -6.76 3.16
CA VAL A 327 6.68 -5.40 2.85
C VAL A 327 8.05 -5.41 2.17
N TRP A 328 9.01 -6.09 2.77
CA TRP A 328 10.41 -6.15 2.33
C TRP A 328 10.63 -7.22 1.27
N SER A 329 9.87 -8.33 1.27
CA SER A 329 10.00 -9.35 0.21
C SER A 329 9.55 -8.83 -1.17
N ARG A 330 8.71 -7.78 -1.19
CA ARG A 330 8.27 -7.08 -2.40
C ARG A 330 9.26 -6.02 -2.89
N LYS A 331 10.29 -5.69 -2.12
CA LYS A 331 11.36 -4.74 -2.47
C LYS A 331 12.59 -5.53 -2.90
N GLU A 332 13.24 -5.17 -4.02
CA GLU A 332 14.54 -5.76 -4.37
C GLU A 332 15.56 -5.46 -3.25
N LYS A 333 16.28 -6.50 -2.78
CA LYS A 333 17.19 -6.43 -1.62
C LYS A 333 18.17 -5.25 -1.71
N PRO A 334 18.03 -4.22 -0.87
CA PRO A 334 19.06 -3.20 -0.70
C PRO A 334 20.16 -3.76 0.22
N LYS A 335 21.43 -3.58 -0.15
CA LYS A 335 22.55 -3.81 0.78
C LYS A 335 22.64 -2.63 1.75
N THR A 336 22.31 -2.84 3.01
CA THR A 336 22.46 -1.84 4.08
C THR A 336 23.70 -2.10 4.93
N THR A 337 24.48 -1.04 5.15
CA THR A 337 25.45 -0.92 6.25
C THR A 337 24.89 0.09 7.24
N GLU A 338 24.69 -0.35 8.48
CA GLU A 338 24.19 0.46 9.59
C GLU A 338 25.23 1.46 10.11
N LYS A 339 24.75 2.63 10.54
CA LYS A 339 25.36 3.40 11.62
C LYS A 339 24.26 3.92 12.56
N PRO A 340 24.35 3.74 13.88
CA PRO A 340 23.42 4.34 14.83
C PRO A 340 23.74 5.83 15.03
N SER A 341 22.72 6.68 15.00
CA SER A 341 22.80 8.07 15.44
C SER A 341 22.22 8.21 16.85
N THR A 342 23.07 8.44 17.84
CA THR A 342 22.66 8.87 19.19
C THR A 342 22.48 10.38 19.21
N LEU A 343 21.27 10.86 19.46
CA LEU A 343 20.99 12.28 19.78
C LEU A 343 20.88 12.45 21.30
N ASP A 344 21.49 13.52 21.80
CA ASP A 344 21.65 13.84 23.22
C ASP A 344 20.32 14.04 23.97
N ALA A 345 20.28 13.53 25.20
CA ALA A 345 19.17 13.64 26.14
C ALA A 345 19.10 15.04 26.77
N GLY A 346 18.42 15.96 26.09
CA GLY A 346 17.81 17.12 26.75
C GLY A 346 16.67 16.65 27.66
N ASN A 347 16.43 17.39 28.75
CA ASN A 347 15.43 17.13 29.78
C ASN A 347 14.00 17.17 29.20
N ARG A 348 13.58 16.08 28.55
CA ARG A 348 12.29 15.92 27.87
C ARG A 348 11.38 15.03 28.71
N ASP A 349 10.16 15.47 28.95
CA ASP A 349 9.18 14.71 29.72
C ASP A 349 8.63 13.56 28.86
N ILE A 350 9.15 12.36 29.11
CA ILE A 350 8.71 11.11 28.48
C ILE A 350 7.44 10.63 29.20
N ILE A 351 6.35 10.45 28.45
CA ILE A 351 5.09 9.91 29.00
C ILE A 351 5.17 8.38 29.04
N VAL A 352 5.43 7.76 27.88
CA VAL A 352 5.53 6.30 27.72
C VAL A 352 6.59 5.93 26.68
N LYS A 353 7.05 4.68 26.76
CA LYS A 353 7.91 4.00 25.79
C LYS A 353 7.22 2.73 25.32
N GLY A 354 7.45 2.31 24.09
CA GLY A 354 6.90 1.10 23.49
C GLY A 354 7.81 0.51 22.42
N LEU A 355 7.32 -0.50 21.71
CA LEU A 355 7.97 -1.10 20.54
C LEU A 355 7.79 -0.21 19.31
N PRO A 356 8.86 0.11 18.56
CA PRO A 356 8.78 0.89 17.32
C PRO A 356 8.18 0.04 16.19
N ALA A 357 6.85 -0.04 16.10
CA ALA A 357 6.17 -0.90 15.15
C ALA A 357 6.28 -0.39 13.70
N SER A 358 6.10 0.91 13.48
CA SER A 358 6.22 1.55 12.17
C SER A 358 6.98 2.87 12.32
N PRO A 359 8.10 3.06 11.59
CA PRO A 359 9.01 4.17 11.83
C PRO A 359 8.42 5.53 11.39
N GLY A 360 8.83 6.59 12.07
CA GLY A 360 8.43 7.96 11.76
C GLY A 360 8.13 8.76 13.02
N ASN A 361 8.02 10.07 12.87
CA ASN A 361 7.80 10.99 13.98
C ASN A 361 6.59 11.86 13.67
N ALA A 362 5.68 12.00 14.62
CA ALA A 362 4.48 12.83 14.46
C ALA A 362 4.12 13.52 15.78
N ALA A 363 3.54 14.71 15.69
CA ALA A 363 2.95 15.40 16.83
C ALA A 363 1.52 15.79 16.51
N GLY A 364 0.67 15.76 17.54
CA GLY A 364 -0.75 15.99 17.39
C GLY A 364 -1.51 15.84 18.69
N LYS A 365 -2.80 16.11 18.60
CA LYS A 365 -3.74 15.92 19.70
C LYS A 365 -4.01 14.43 19.86
N ALA A 366 -3.75 13.88 21.03
CA ALA A 366 -4.10 12.51 21.39
C ALA A 366 -5.61 12.38 21.49
N HIS A 367 -6.16 11.32 20.90
CA HIS A 367 -7.55 10.91 21.08
C HIS A 367 -7.54 9.49 21.67
N VAL A 368 -7.97 9.37 22.93
CA VAL A 368 -7.92 8.11 23.66
C VAL A 368 -9.25 7.39 23.49
N ILE A 369 -9.23 6.29 22.73
CA ILE A 369 -10.43 5.49 22.44
C ILE A 369 -10.21 4.09 23.00
N ILE A 370 -11.08 3.66 23.92
CA ILE A 370 -11.00 2.33 24.55
C ILE A 370 -11.97 1.35 23.90
N ASN A 371 -13.14 1.83 23.47
CA ASN A 371 -14.19 1.00 22.88
C ASN A 371 -14.31 1.26 21.37
N PRO A 372 -14.46 0.21 20.54
CA PRO A 372 -14.65 0.37 19.10
C PRO A 372 -15.90 1.17 18.71
N GLU A 373 -16.91 1.26 19.57
CA GLU A 373 -18.15 2.02 19.30
C GLU A 373 -17.90 3.53 19.15
N ASP A 374 -16.81 4.04 19.75
CA ASP A 374 -16.47 5.46 19.75
C ASP A 374 -15.53 5.85 18.58
N ILE A 375 -15.24 4.92 17.66
CA ILE A 375 -14.34 5.12 16.52
C ILE A 375 -14.79 6.28 15.61
N ASP A 376 -16.10 6.48 15.48
CA ASP A 376 -16.67 7.53 14.61
C ASP A 376 -16.39 8.95 15.13
N GLU A 377 -16.00 9.10 16.40
CA GLU A 377 -15.64 10.38 17.00
C GLU A 377 -14.21 10.83 16.61
N PHE A 378 -13.39 9.92 16.08
CA PHE A 378 -11.98 10.16 15.73
C PHE A 378 -11.83 11.08 14.51
N LYS A 379 -11.00 12.13 14.65
CA LYS A 379 -10.82 13.16 13.62
C LYS A 379 -9.51 13.00 12.85
N GLU A 380 -9.56 13.43 11.59
CA GLU A 380 -8.38 13.49 10.72
C GLU A 380 -7.27 14.32 11.37
N GLY A 381 -6.07 13.75 11.43
CA GLY A 381 -4.88 14.42 11.93
C GLY A 381 -4.60 14.26 13.44
N GLU A 382 -5.43 13.51 14.18
CA GLU A 382 -5.21 13.19 15.59
C GLU A 382 -4.25 12.00 15.78
N ILE A 383 -3.74 11.80 17.00
CA ILE A 383 -2.94 10.64 17.38
C ILE A 383 -3.85 9.64 18.09
N LEU A 384 -3.98 8.45 17.53
CA LEU A 384 -4.83 7.40 18.08
C LEU A 384 -4.13 6.72 19.26
N VAL A 385 -4.74 6.75 20.44
CA VAL A 385 -4.26 6.05 21.63
C VAL A 385 -5.31 5.03 22.07
N THR A 386 -4.96 3.75 22.13
CA THR A 386 -5.92 2.68 22.49
C THR A 386 -5.24 1.50 23.16
N ALA A 387 -6.01 0.56 23.72
CA ALA A 387 -5.47 -0.66 24.31
C ALA A 387 -4.88 -1.59 23.23
N MET A 388 -5.65 -1.84 22.18
CA MET A 388 -5.29 -2.66 21.03
C MET A 388 -6.19 -2.29 19.85
N THR A 389 -5.67 -2.35 18.62
CA THR A 389 -6.50 -2.15 17.43
C THR A 389 -7.01 -3.49 16.90
N ALA A 390 -8.21 -3.48 16.31
CA ALA A 390 -8.77 -4.56 15.51
C ALA A 390 -9.11 -4.04 14.10
N PRO A 391 -9.51 -4.90 13.14
CA PRO A 391 -9.84 -4.49 11.78
C PRO A 391 -10.86 -3.35 11.65
N ASP A 392 -11.82 -3.27 12.57
CA ASP A 392 -12.84 -2.22 12.59
C ASP A 392 -12.24 -0.82 12.83
N TRP A 393 -10.99 -0.75 13.31
CA TRP A 393 -10.27 0.49 13.56
C TRP A 393 -9.63 1.07 12.30
N VAL A 394 -9.53 0.32 11.20
CA VAL A 394 -8.86 0.76 9.95
C VAL A 394 -9.34 2.14 9.45
N PRO A 395 -10.64 2.48 9.48
CA PRO A 395 -11.10 3.82 9.13
C PRO A 395 -10.49 4.93 10.00
N ALA A 396 -10.38 4.74 11.31
CA ALA A 396 -9.71 5.68 12.21
C ALA A 396 -8.18 5.66 12.03
N MET A 397 -7.60 4.48 11.83
CA MET A 397 -6.16 4.34 11.58
C MET A 397 -5.73 5.15 10.35
N LYS A 398 -6.51 5.12 9.25
CA LYS A 398 -6.23 5.91 8.04
C LYS A 398 -6.23 7.42 8.27
N LYS A 399 -7.03 7.89 9.23
CA LYS A 399 -7.16 9.30 9.62
C LYS A 399 -6.06 9.76 10.59
N ALA A 400 -5.34 8.81 11.20
CA ALA A 400 -4.42 9.08 12.31
C ALA A 400 -3.05 9.55 11.81
N LYS A 401 -2.46 10.55 12.49
CA LYS A 401 -1.07 10.97 12.28
C LYS A 401 -0.04 10.01 12.87
N ALA A 402 -0.41 9.34 13.96
CA ALA A 402 0.34 8.28 14.59
C ALA A 402 -0.57 7.42 15.45
N ILE A 403 -0.10 6.22 15.80
CA ILE A 403 -0.85 5.25 16.59
C ILE A 403 0.00 4.78 17.78
N VAL A 404 -0.58 4.75 18.97
CA VAL A 404 0.05 4.27 20.20
C VAL A 404 -0.87 3.24 20.85
N THR A 405 -0.39 2.00 21.08
CA THR A 405 -1.17 0.95 21.76
C THR A 405 -0.54 0.43 23.05
N ASP A 406 -1.37 0.05 24.02
CA ASP A 406 -0.91 -0.53 25.29
C ASP A 406 -0.33 -1.93 25.13
N ALA A 407 -0.99 -2.76 24.32
CA ALA A 407 -0.61 -4.13 24.02
C ALA A 407 -0.20 -4.29 22.54
N GLY A 408 0.45 -5.41 22.23
CA GLY A 408 0.86 -5.78 20.87
C GLY A 408 2.37 -5.95 20.68
N GLY A 409 2.74 -6.93 19.84
CA GLY A 409 4.10 -7.14 19.34
C GLY A 409 4.31 -6.61 17.92
N MET A 410 5.44 -6.94 17.29
CA MET A 410 5.77 -6.44 15.95
C MET A 410 4.84 -6.96 14.85
N THR A 411 4.03 -7.96 15.15
CA THR A 411 3.10 -8.64 14.25
C THR A 411 1.63 -8.35 14.55
N CYS A 412 1.33 -7.56 15.58
CA CYS A 412 -0.06 -7.28 15.91
C CYS A 412 -0.74 -6.46 14.79
N HIS A 413 -2.07 -6.42 14.83
CA HIS A 413 -2.89 -5.72 13.85
C HIS A 413 -2.43 -4.26 13.63
N ALA A 414 -2.13 -3.52 14.71
CA ALA A 414 -1.66 -2.14 14.64
C ALA A 414 -0.34 -2.06 13.84
N SER A 415 0.62 -2.93 14.17
CA SER A 415 1.94 -2.96 13.54
C SER A 415 1.89 -3.24 12.04
N ILE A 416 1.08 -4.20 11.61
CA ILE A 416 0.96 -4.58 10.20
C ILE A 416 0.31 -3.45 9.39
N VAL A 417 -0.88 -3.03 9.79
CA VAL A 417 -1.66 -2.03 9.04
C VAL A 417 -0.94 -0.68 9.03
N SER A 418 -0.30 -0.27 10.13
CA SER A 418 0.47 0.98 10.16
C SER A 418 1.68 0.98 9.22
N ARG A 419 2.35 -0.16 9.02
CA ARG A 419 3.45 -0.27 8.04
C ARG A 419 2.93 -0.18 6.61
N GLU A 420 1.81 -0.85 6.32
CA GLU A 420 1.15 -0.80 5.00
C GLU A 420 0.69 0.62 4.65
N LEU A 421 0.17 1.36 5.63
CA LEU A 421 -0.29 2.73 5.47
C LEU A 421 0.82 3.79 5.62
N GLY A 422 2.02 3.40 6.06
CA GLY A 422 3.14 4.31 6.31
C GLY A 422 2.93 5.28 7.48
N ILE A 423 2.13 4.90 8.47
CA ILE A 423 1.76 5.72 9.63
C ILE A 423 2.72 5.37 10.80
N PRO A 424 3.33 6.36 11.47
CA PRO A 424 4.15 6.13 12.66
C PRO A 424 3.37 5.37 13.75
N CYS A 425 3.92 4.28 14.27
CA CYS A 425 3.23 3.43 15.23
C CYS A 425 4.15 2.90 16.32
N ILE A 426 3.69 3.02 17.57
CA ILE A 426 4.29 2.44 18.76
C ILE A 426 3.29 1.45 19.39
N VAL A 427 3.72 0.24 19.70
CA VAL A 427 2.86 -0.79 20.32
C VAL A 427 3.43 -1.29 21.64
N GLY A 428 2.61 -1.92 22.47
CA GLY A 428 3.09 -2.59 23.69
C GLY A 428 3.62 -1.63 24.76
N THR A 429 3.09 -0.40 24.90
CA THR A 429 3.60 0.58 25.87
C THR A 429 3.53 0.11 27.32
N LYS A 430 2.50 -0.67 27.67
CA LYS A 430 2.33 -1.31 28.98
C LYS A 430 3.51 -2.21 29.34
N SER A 431 4.04 -2.95 28.36
CA SER A 431 5.15 -3.87 28.57
C SER A 431 6.51 -3.17 28.72
N ARG A 432 6.65 -1.97 28.12
CA ARG A 432 7.91 -1.21 28.05
C ARG A 432 8.01 -0.08 29.07
N SER A 433 6.88 0.42 29.58
CA SER A 433 6.82 1.50 30.56
C SER A 433 5.51 1.49 31.36
N HIS A 434 4.54 2.32 31.00
CA HIS A 434 3.19 2.41 31.58
C HIS A 434 2.16 2.31 30.46
N GLU A 435 0.91 2.01 30.80
CA GLU A 435 -0.21 2.05 29.85
C GLU A 435 -0.38 3.46 29.30
N ALA A 436 -0.36 3.59 27.97
CA ALA A 436 -0.59 4.84 27.27
C ALA A 436 -2.02 5.34 27.48
N THR A 437 -3.02 4.45 27.50
CA THR A 437 -4.44 4.84 27.70
C THR A 437 -4.72 5.47 29.06
N THR A 438 -3.90 5.19 30.09
CA THR A 438 -4.05 5.78 31.42
C THR A 438 -3.07 6.93 31.66
N SER A 439 -1.94 6.93 30.96
CA SER A 439 -0.89 7.95 31.10
C SER A 439 -1.10 9.18 30.21
N ILE A 440 -1.81 9.03 29.09
CA ILE A 440 -2.14 10.10 28.14
C ILE A 440 -3.62 10.46 28.31
N LYS A 441 -3.92 11.75 28.41
CA LYS A 441 -5.29 12.25 28.52
C LYS A 441 -5.88 12.51 27.14
N ASP A 442 -7.18 12.29 27.01
CA ASP A 442 -7.90 12.69 25.81
C ASP A 442 -7.73 14.20 25.55
N GLY A 443 -7.35 14.53 24.32
CA GLY A 443 -7.03 15.87 23.87
C GLY A 443 -5.67 16.44 24.27
N GLN A 444 -4.81 15.66 24.90
CA GLN A 444 -3.44 16.07 25.23
C GLN A 444 -2.58 16.19 23.98
N MET A 445 -1.76 17.24 23.88
CA MET A 445 -0.79 17.36 22.79
C MET A 445 0.42 16.49 23.11
N ILE A 446 0.78 15.59 22.21
CA ILE A 446 1.90 14.65 22.38
C ILE A 446 2.76 14.59 21.13
N THR A 447 4.01 14.14 21.30
CA THR A 447 4.93 13.82 20.20
C THR A 447 5.29 12.35 20.26
N VAL A 448 5.05 11.64 19.16
CA VAL A 448 5.38 10.23 18.95
C VAL A 448 6.66 10.14 18.14
N ASP A 449 7.72 9.63 18.75
CA ASP A 449 8.94 9.18 18.09
C ASP A 449 8.85 7.66 17.91
N ALA A 450 8.19 7.23 16.84
CA ALA A 450 8.03 5.81 16.55
C ALA A 450 9.32 5.17 16.01
N THR A 451 10.36 5.96 15.75
CA THR A 451 11.69 5.44 15.39
C THR A 451 12.40 4.89 16.63
N ASN A 452 12.34 5.63 17.74
CA ASN A 452 12.95 5.24 19.02
C ASN A 452 11.96 4.57 19.98
N GLY A 453 10.67 4.53 19.64
CA GLY A 453 9.61 3.95 20.47
C GLY A 453 9.30 4.79 21.71
N ILE A 454 9.31 6.12 21.60
CA ILE A 454 9.11 7.05 22.73
C ILE A 454 7.96 8.01 22.44
N VAL A 455 7.11 8.25 23.45
CA VAL A 455 6.08 9.29 23.44
C VAL A 455 6.43 10.36 24.46
N TYR A 456 6.47 11.62 24.01
CA TYR A 456 6.79 12.79 24.80
C TYR A 456 5.55 13.67 25.04
N ASP A 457 5.56 14.40 26.15
CA ASP A 457 4.56 15.43 26.41
C ASP A 457 4.81 16.68 25.57
N GLY A 458 3.73 17.26 25.05
CA GLY A 458 3.77 18.45 24.20
C GLY A 458 4.25 18.18 22.77
N VAL A 459 4.38 19.26 22.00
CA VAL A 459 4.86 19.25 20.61
C VAL A 459 6.36 19.54 20.60
N LEU A 460 7.17 18.52 20.31
CA LEU A 460 8.63 18.61 20.20
C LEU A 460 9.01 18.74 18.73
N GLU A 461 9.10 20.00 18.26
CA GLU A 461 9.40 20.31 16.86
C GLU A 461 10.73 19.74 16.38
N ASP A 462 11.73 19.58 17.25
CA ASP A 462 13.06 19.06 16.95
C ASP A 462 13.10 17.53 16.74
N ILE A 463 12.09 16.80 17.23
CA ILE A 463 11.90 15.37 16.94
C ILE A 463 11.10 15.21 15.64
N VAL A 464 10.13 16.09 15.40
CA VAL A 464 9.32 16.08 14.18
C VAL A 464 10.11 16.63 12.96
N LYS A 465 11.08 17.53 13.19
CA LYS A 465 12.02 18.03 12.18
C LYS A 465 13.21 17.06 12.04
N LYS A 466 13.47 16.57 10.83
CA LYS A 466 14.66 15.75 10.55
C LYS A 466 15.95 16.58 10.67
N PRO A 467 17.07 16.00 11.16
CA PRO A 467 18.35 16.69 11.19
C PRO A 467 18.85 16.99 9.78
N GLU A 468 19.32 18.21 9.57
CA GLU A 468 19.91 18.70 8.32
C GLU A 468 21.06 17.79 7.88
N ALA A 469 20.98 17.28 6.66
CA ALA A 469 22.00 16.42 6.09
C ALA A 469 23.28 17.23 5.81
N GLN A 470 24.30 17.07 6.66
CA GLN A 470 25.65 17.48 6.31
C GLN A 470 26.18 16.61 5.16
N ALA A 471 26.40 17.25 4.03
CA ALA A 471 27.10 16.69 2.90
C ALA A 471 28.52 16.25 3.31
N THR A 472 28.84 14.97 3.15
CA THR A 472 30.06 14.47 2.47
C THR A 472 30.25 12.95 2.71
N ALA A 473 30.05 12.15 1.66
CA ALA A 473 30.96 11.10 1.19
C ALA A 473 30.27 10.32 0.07
N SER A 474 31.00 10.13 -1.03
CA SER A 474 30.57 9.49 -2.27
C SER A 474 29.92 8.11 -2.07
N VAL A 475 28.62 8.04 -2.29
CA VAL A 475 27.85 6.79 -2.43
C VAL A 475 28.07 6.27 -3.85
N ALA A 476 28.45 4.99 -3.97
CA ALA A 476 28.45 4.30 -5.25
C ALA A 476 27.03 4.36 -5.85
N THR A 477 26.88 5.11 -6.93
CA THR A 477 25.59 5.39 -7.57
C THR A 477 25.05 4.11 -8.19
N GLU A 478 23.79 3.77 -7.87
CA GLU A 478 23.03 2.76 -8.61
C GLU A 478 23.10 3.11 -10.10
N TYR A 479 23.49 2.15 -10.96
CA TYR A 479 23.57 2.40 -12.39
C TYR A 479 22.16 2.58 -12.95
N VAL A 480 21.82 3.82 -13.30
CA VAL A 480 20.57 4.14 -13.99
C VAL A 480 20.90 4.28 -15.47
N PRO A 481 20.24 3.52 -16.36
CA PRO A 481 20.52 3.58 -17.78
C PRO A 481 20.20 4.98 -18.32
N VAL A 482 21.04 5.44 -19.25
CA VAL A 482 20.79 6.66 -20.02
C VAL A 482 19.79 6.31 -21.12
N THR A 483 18.66 7.01 -21.16
CA THR A 483 17.59 6.84 -22.14
C THR A 483 17.57 8.02 -23.12
N GLY A 484 17.08 7.79 -24.34
CA GLY A 484 16.79 8.84 -25.32
C GLY A 484 15.54 9.63 -24.95
N THR A 485 14.47 8.93 -24.56
CA THR A 485 13.25 9.50 -23.97
C THR A 485 13.53 9.89 -22.53
N LYS A 486 13.29 11.16 -22.19
CA LYS A 486 13.55 11.69 -20.83
C LYS A 486 12.46 11.25 -19.85
N ILE A 487 12.84 10.98 -18.62
CA ILE A 487 11.91 10.65 -17.54
C ILE A 487 11.81 11.84 -16.60
N TYR A 488 10.67 12.52 -16.65
CA TYR A 488 10.33 13.57 -15.71
C TYR A 488 9.50 13.04 -14.54
N MET A 489 9.31 13.91 -13.55
CA MET A 489 8.51 13.63 -12.38
C MET A 489 7.31 14.58 -12.30
N ASN A 490 6.18 14.08 -11.80
CA ASN A 490 5.02 14.85 -11.39
C ASN A 490 5.18 15.22 -9.91
N LEU A 491 5.09 16.49 -9.56
CA LEU A 491 5.24 16.96 -8.17
C LEU A 491 4.26 18.07 -7.84
N GLY A 492 3.34 17.82 -6.91
CA GLY A 492 2.41 18.85 -6.41
C GLY A 492 2.94 19.57 -5.18
N ASN A 493 3.39 18.81 -4.17
CA ASN A 493 3.84 19.36 -2.89
C ASN A 493 5.30 19.85 -2.95
N PRO A 494 5.57 21.17 -2.79
CA PRO A 494 6.93 21.71 -2.77
C PRO A 494 7.83 21.16 -1.67
N ASP A 495 7.29 20.77 -0.52
CA ASP A 495 8.09 20.29 0.62
C ASP A 495 8.70 18.91 0.36
N LEU A 496 8.20 18.18 -0.64
CA LEU A 496 8.78 16.91 -1.08
C LEU A 496 9.89 17.08 -2.13
N ALA A 497 10.16 18.31 -2.58
CA ALA A 497 11.12 18.57 -3.65
C ALA A 497 12.55 18.14 -3.31
N GLU A 498 13.03 18.39 -2.09
CA GLU A 498 14.38 17.97 -1.67
C GLU A 498 14.50 16.45 -1.58
N LYS A 499 13.46 15.80 -1.02
CA LYS A 499 13.39 14.34 -0.91
C LYS A 499 13.42 13.66 -2.27
N HIS A 500 12.69 14.19 -3.24
CA HIS A 500 12.56 13.56 -4.56
C HIS A 500 13.51 14.12 -5.61
N GLY A 501 14.13 15.28 -5.37
CA GLY A 501 15.11 15.88 -6.28
C GLY A 501 16.37 15.03 -6.45
N VAL A 502 16.68 14.15 -5.49
CA VAL A 502 17.81 13.20 -5.60
C VAL A 502 17.53 12.01 -6.52
N LEU A 503 16.27 11.80 -6.92
CA LEU A 503 15.92 10.72 -7.84
C LEU A 503 16.56 10.97 -9.22
N PRO A 504 16.86 9.89 -9.98
CA PRO A 504 17.51 9.98 -11.28
C PRO A 504 16.56 10.41 -12.42
N CYS A 505 15.70 11.39 -12.14
CA CYS A 505 14.82 12.04 -13.11
C CYS A 505 15.56 13.15 -13.86
N ASP A 506 15.04 13.45 -15.05
CA ASP A 506 15.58 14.44 -15.98
C ASP A 506 14.94 15.84 -15.77
N GLY A 507 14.05 15.98 -14.77
CA GLY A 507 13.35 17.22 -14.40
C GLY A 507 11.94 16.98 -13.87
N ILE A 508 11.18 18.07 -13.71
CA ILE A 508 9.73 18.05 -13.41
C ILE A 508 8.98 18.36 -14.70
N GLY A 509 8.12 17.43 -15.12
CA GLY A 509 7.28 17.58 -16.31
C GLY A 509 5.91 18.16 -15.99
N LEU A 510 5.49 18.04 -14.73
CA LEU A 510 4.26 18.64 -14.23
C LEU A 510 4.42 19.01 -12.75
N MET A 511 4.58 20.30 -12.47
CA MET A 511 4.36 20.87 -11.16
C MET A 511 2.95 21.46 -11.09
N ARG A 512 2.14 20.99 -10.14
CA ARG A 512 0.76 21.46 -9.93
C ARG A 512 0.75 22.55 -8.86
N GLU A 513 0.50 23.80 -9.25
CA GLU A 513 0.50 24.91 -8.29
C GLU A 513 -0.77 24.97 -7.43
N GLU A 514 -1.83 24.21 -7.80
CA GLU A 514 -3.07 24.11 -7.03
C GLU A 514 -2.81 23.65 -5.59
N PHE A 515 -1.81 22.78 -5.38
CA PHE A 515 -1.39 22.38 -4.04
C PHE A 515 -0.90 23.56 -3.20
N ILE A 516 -0.27 24.56 -3.81
CA ILE A 516 0.19 25.74 -3.07
C ILE A 516 -1.01 26.55 -2.59
N TRP A 517 -2.01 26.70 -3.45
CA TRP A 517 -3.27 27.35 -3.11
C TRP A 517 -4.02 26.59 -2.00
N THR A 518 -4.14 25.27 -2.08
CA THR A 518 -4.92 24.48 -1.10
C THR A 518 -4.20 24.19 0.22
N THR A 519 -2.87 24.27 0.27
CA THR A 519 -2.08 23.84 1.45
C THR A 519 -1.41 25.00 2.17
N PHE A 520 -1.11 26.12 1.48
CA PHE A 520 -0.41 27.25 2.09
C PHE A 520 -1.20 28.56 2.03
N ILE A 521 -1.99 28.79 0.97
CA ILE A 521 -2.70 30.06 0.79
C ILE A 521 -4.13 30.01 1.35
N HIS A 522 -4.88 28.93 1.08
CA HIS A 522 -6.26 28.68 1.53
C HIS A 522 -7.32 29.75 1.20
N GLU A 523 -6.99 30.77 0.41
CA GLU A 523 -7.85 31.90 0.11
C GLU A 523 -7.94 32.16 -1.40
N HIS A 524 -9.10 32.61 -1.86
CA HIS A 524 -9.35 32.91 -3.27
C HIS A 524 -8.49 34.11 -3.74
N PRO A 525 -7.84 34.07 -4.92
CA PRO A 525 -6.92 35.12 -5.35
C PRO A 525 -7.57 36.50 -5.48
N LEU A 526 -8.81 36.58 -5.99
CA LEU A 526 -9.54 37.86 -6.05
C LEU A 526 -9.91 38.39 -4.65
N HIS A 527 -10.12 37.50 -3.68
CA HIS A 527 -10.37 37.90 -2.29
C HIS A 527 -9.10 38.48 -1.65
N LEU A 528 -7.94 37.88 -1.92
CA LEU A 528 -6.65 38.41 -1.48
C LEU A 528 -6.36 39.78 -2.09
N ILE A 529 -6.72 40.00 -3.35
CA ILE A 529 -6.62 41.32 -4.00
C ILE A 529 -7.52 42.34 -3.30
N GLU A 530 -8.80 42.00 -3.08
CA GLU A 530 -9.76 42.89 -2.43
C GLU A 530 -9.34 43.25 -1.00
N THR A 531 -8.72 42.31 -0.29
CA THR A 531 -8.24 42.52 1.09
C THR A 531 -6.82 43.11 1.17
N GLY A 532 -6.22 43.49 0.03
CA GLY A 532 -4.90 44.13 -0.02
C GLY A 532 -3.74 43.19 0.33
N ARG A 533 -3.92 41.87 0.19
CA ARG A 533 -2.95 40.81 0.52
C ARG A 533 -2.39 40.11 -0.73
N SER A 534 -2.35 40.80 -1.87
CA SER A 534 -1.76 40.29 -3.12
C SER A 534 -0.31 39.81 -2.95
N ASP A 535 0.50 40.55 -2.21
CA ASP A 535 1.90 40.21 -1.94
C ASP A 535 2.03 38.86 -1.22
N PHE A 536 1.07 38.50 -0.35
CA PHE A 536 1.07 37.20 0.33
C PHE A 536 0.90 36.05 -0.66
N ALA A 537 -0.01 36.17 -1.64
CA ALA A 537 -0.18 35.18 -2.69
C ALA A 537 1.08 35.05 -3.54
N VAL A 538 1.59 36.18 -4.05
CA VAL A 538 2.78 36.23 -4.92
C VAL A 538 4.00 35.61 -4.22
N ASN A 539 4.26 36.00 -2.97
CA ASN A 539 5.41 35.50 -2.23
C ASN A 539 5.28 34.01 -1.89
N THR A 540 4.08 33.54 -1.53
CA THR A 540 3.84 32.14 -1.17
C THR A 540 3.96 31.22 -2.41
N LEU A 541 3.39 31.63 -3.55
CA LEU A 541 3.57 30.94 -4.84
C LEU A 541 5.03 30.91 -5.25
N ALA A 542 5.72 32.05 -5.20
CA ALA A 542 7.12 32.15 -5.57
C ALA A 542 7.99 31.27 -4.69
N GLU A 543 7.73 31.21 -3.38
CA GLU A 543 8.49 30.37 -2.45
C GLU A 543 8.28 28.87 -2.71
N GLY A 544 7.03 28.44 -2.96
CA GLY A 544 6.73 27.06 -3.34
C GLY A 544 7.43 26.65 -4.64
N MET A 545 7.34 27.48 -5.68
CA MET A 545 8.03 27.26 -6.96
C MET A 545 9.56 27.28 -6.81
N ARG A 546 10.11 28.20 -5.99
CA ARG A 546 11.54 28.34 -5.72
C ARG A 546 12.13 27.07 -5.10
N LYS A 547 11.46 26.48 -4.09
CA LYS A 547 11.88 25.23 -3.45
C LYS A 547 12.07 24.10 -4.47
N VAL A 548 11.07 23.92 -5.35
CA VAL A 548 11.11 22.90 -6.40
C VAL A 548 12.23 23.19 -7.40
N CYS A 549 12.35 24.44 -7.86
CA CYS A 549 13.40 24.84 -8.80
C CYS A 549 14.81 24.66 -8.24
N GLN A 550 15.00 24.97 -6.96
CA GLN A 550 16.28 24.84 -6.27
C GLN A 550 16.71 23.38 -6.16
N ALA A 551 15.81 22.50 -5.74
CA ALA A 551 16.12 21.08 -5.57
C ALA A 551 16.48 20.38 -6.89
N LEU A 552 15.94 20.86 -8.02
CA LEU A 552 16.12 20.23 -9.31
C LEU A 552 17.17 20.92 -10.20
N ALA A 553 17.60 22.14 -9.86
CA ALA A 553 18.55 22.90 -10.68
C ALA A 553 19.82 22.08 -11.02
N PRO A 554 20.28 22.09 -12.29
CA PRO A 554 19.78 22.87 -13.44
C PRO A 554 18.68 22.17 -14.26
N ARG A 555 18.14 21.04 -13.81
CA ARG A 555 17.06 20.31 -14.51
C ARG A 555 15.79 21.16 -14.57
N GLN A 556 15.04 21.02 -15.66
CA GLN A 556 13.87 21.83 -15.91
C GLN A 556 12.76 21.56 -14.88
N VAL A 557 11.95 22.58 -14.63
CA VAL A 557 10.72 22.46 -13.85
C VAL A 557 9.60 23.12 -14.64
N VAL A 558 8.61 22.35 -15.08
CA VAL A 558 7.44 22.87 -15.78
C VAL A 558 6.30 23.04 -14.78
N VAL A 559 5.96 24.28 -14.42
CA VAL A 559 4.78 24.59 -13.62
C VAL A 559 3.57 24.72 -14.51
N ARG A 560 2.51 23.98 -14.19
CA ARG A 560 1.20 24.20 -14.80
C ARG A 560 0.53 25.34 -14.06
N LEU A 561 0.13 26.35 -14.82
CA LEU A 561 -0.70 27.44 -14.31
C LEU A 561 -2.01 26.88 -13.75
N SER A 562 -2.68 27.60 -12.87
CA SER A 562 -3.81 27.07 -12.13
C SER A 562 -4.92 26.56 -13.04
N ASP A 563 -5.27 25.28 -12.86
CA ASP A 563 -6.32 24.58 -13.59
C ASP A 563 -7.51 24.23 -12.67
N PHE A 564 -7.69 24.96 -11.57
CA PHE A 564 -8.85 24.77 -10.70
C PHE A 564 -10.16 24.97 -11.46
N LYS A 565 -11.13 24.12 -11.13
CA LYS A 565 -12.53 24.27 -11.50
C LYS A 565 -13.18 25.36 -10.63
N SER A 566 -14.27 25.95 -11.13
CA SER A 566 -15.02 26.95 -10.36
C SER A 566 -15.52 26.42 -9.00
N SER A 567 -15.82 25.12 -8.90
CA SER A 567 -16.17 24.48 -7.63
C SER A 567 -15.00 24.48 -6.63
N GLU A 568 -13.78 24.20 -7.08
CA GLU A 568 -12.61 24.13 -6.21
C GLU A 568 -12.17 25.52 -5.74
N TYR A 569 -12.27 26.53 -6.62
CA TYR A 569 -12.07 27.92 -6.22
C TYR A 569 -13.13 28.41 -5.22
N ARG A 570 -14.36 27.91 -5.31
CA ARG A 570 -15.44 28.26 -4.37
C ARG A 570 -15.11 27.79 -2.96
N ASP A 571 -14.54 26.60 -2.84
CA ASP A 571 -14.20 25.99 -1.56
C ASP A 571 -13.02 26.70 -0.85
N LEU A 572 -12.28 27.57 -1.54
CA LEU A 572 -11.31 28.46 -0.91
C LEU A 572 -12.01 29.59 -0.14
N ASN A 573 -11.39 30.05 0.94
CA ASN A 573 -11.95 31.14 1.73
C ASN A 573 -12.14 32.41 0.87
N GLY A 574 -13.35 32.95 0.90
CA GLY A 574 -13.78 34.10 0.08
C GLY A 574 -14.16 33.76 -1.38
N GLY A 575 -14.14 32.48 -1.78
CA GLY A 575 -14.40 32.02 -3.14
C GLY A 575 -15.86 32.13 -3.60
N ASP A 576 -16.83 31.90 -2.70
CA ASP A 576 -18.28 31.96 -2.98
C ASP A 576 -18.74 33.22 -3.72
N LYS A 577 -18.09 34.36 -3.43
CA LYS A 577 -18.43 35.65 -4.03
C LYS A 577 -18.08 35.73 -5.53
N TYR A 578 -17.05 35.00 -5.95
CA TYR A 578 -16.44 35.15 -7.26
C TYR A 578 -16.80 34.01 -8.22
N GLU A 579 -17.18 32.85 -7.70
CA GLU A 579 -17.25 31.61 -8.48
C GLU A 579 -18.68 31.19 -8.88
N PRO A 580 -18.99 31.04 -10.18
CA PRO A 580 -20.31 30.65 -10.65
C PRO A 580 -20.62 29.17 -10.37
N HIS A 581 -21.87 28.84 -10.06
CA HIS A 581 -22.33 27.45 -9.99
C HIS A 581 -22.55 26.89 -11.39
N GLU A 582 -21.76 25.88 -11.77
CA GLU A 582 -21.79 25.24 -13.08
C GLU A 582 -22.28 23.81 -12.96
N SER A 583 -23.13 23.36 -13.90
CA SER A 583 -23.66 21.98 -13.91
C SER A 583 -22.60 20.93 -14.26
N SER A 584 -21.53 21.31 -14.96
CA SER A 584 -20.37 20.46 -15.24
C SER A 584 -19.09 21.25 -15.04
N ALA A 585 -18.52 21.13 -13.85
CA ALA A 585 -17.29 21.85 -13.48
C ALA A 585 -16.07 21.37 -14.30
N LEU A 586 -16.08 20.13 -14.80
CA LEU A 586 -14.99 19.57 -15.63
C LEU A 586 -14.79 20.33 -16.94
N LEU A 587 -15.89 20.77 -17.57
CA LEU A 587 -15.89 21.47 -18.87
C LEU A 587 -16.07 22.99 -18.75
N GLY A 588 -16.28 23.47 -17.53
CA GLY A 588 -16.67 24.85 -17.20
C GLY A 588 -15.55 25.89 -17.29
N TRP A 589 -15.72 26.97 -16.54
CA TRP A 589 -14.82 28.13 -16.55
C TRP A 589 -13.48 27.86 -15.84
N ARG A 590 -12.53 27.23 -16.56
CA ARG A 590 -11.20 26.84 -16.07
C ARG A 590 -10.10 26.98 -17.15
N GLY A 591 -8.85 26.89 -16.71
CA GLY A 591 -7.65 26.97 -17.55
C GLY A 591 -7.59 28.27 -18.36
N ALA A 592 -7.10 28.20 -19.61
CA ALA A 592 -6.87 29.37 -20.46
C ALA A 592 -8.04 30.36 -20.52
N ALA A 593 -9.28 29.87 -20.61
CA ALA A 593 -10.49 30.70 -20.69
C ALA A 593 -10.68 31.64 -19.49
N ARG A 594 -10.13 31.27 -18.34
CA ARG A 594 -10.17 32.07 -17.12
C ARG A 594 -9.12 33.18 -17.12
N TYR A 595 -7.93 32.92 -17.67
CA TYR A 595 -6.78 33.83 -17.59
C TYR A 595 -6.99 35.17 -18.30
N TYR A 596 -7.65 35.17 -19.46
CA TYR A 596 -7.92 36.41 -20.22
C TYR A 596 -9.30 37.01 -19.93
N ASP A 597 -10.15 36.36 -19.12
CA ASP A 597 -11.43 36.93 -18.73
C ASP A 597 -11.17 38.18 -17.86
N PRO A 598 -11.76 39.36 -18.18
CA PRO A 598 -11.56 40.57 -17.40
C PRO A 598 -11.85 40.42 -15.90
N LYS A 599 -12.74 39.50 -15.52
CA LYS A 599 -13.09 39.23 -14.11
C LYS A 599 -11.94 38.58 -13.33
N TYR A 600 -11.11 37.78 -13.99
CA TYR A 600 -10.08 36.97 -13.35
C TYR A 600 -8.65 37.36 -13.76
N THR A 601 -8.47 38.10 -14.86
CA THR A 601 -7.17 38.63 -15.31
C THR A 601 -6.32 39.21 -14.17
N PRO A 602 -6.87 39.99 -13.20
CA PRO A 602 -6.08 40.47 -12.06
C PRO A 602 -5.49 39.35 -11.18
N ALA A 603 -6.21 38.25 -10.97
CA ALA A 603 -5.73 37.09 -10.23
C ALA A 603 -4.62 36.36 -10.99
N PHE A 604 -4.79 36.15 -12.30
CA PHE A 604 -3.76 35.53 -13.14
C PHE A 604 -2.43 36.31 -13.12
N LYS A 605 -2.49 37.65 -13.07
CA LYS A 605 -1.28 38.48 -12.95
C LYS A 605 -0.46 38.18 -11.69
N LEU A 606 -1.09 37.72 -10.59
CA LEU A 606 -0.36 37.32 -9.37
C LEU A 606 0.50 36.07 -9.62
N GLU A 607 -0.03 35.08 -10.33
CA GLU A 607 0.73 33.88 -10.72
C GLU A 607 1.92 34.27 -11.61
N LEU A 608 1.70 35.14 -12.60
CA LEU A 608 2.76 35.64 -13.48
C LEU A 608 3.81 36.45 -12.71
N GLU A 609 3.41 37.23 -11.72
CA GLU A 609 4.33 37.96 -10.84
C GLU A 609 5.18 37.01 -9.99
N ALA A 610 4.59 35.95 -9.44
CA ALA A 610 5.31 34.90 -8.71
C ALA A 610 6.35 34.21 -9.60
N ILE A 611 5.98 33.85 -10.83
CA ILE A 611 6.89 33.23 -11.82
C ILE A 611 8.05 34.19 -12.17
N LYS A 612 7.75 35.48 -12.37
CA LYS A 612 8.78 36.51 -12.60
C LYS A 612 9.73 36.61 -11.42
N LYS A 613 9.20 36.64 -10.19
CA LYS A 613 9.99 36.69 -8.97
C LYS A 613 10.96 35.51 -8.88
N VAL A 614 10.50 34.29 -9.14
CA VAL A 614 11.36 33.09 -9.12
C VAL A 614 12.47 33.17 -10.16
N ARG A 615 12.14 33.61 -11.37
CA ARG A 615 13.12 33.67 -12.47
C ARG A 615 14.08 34.85 -12.35
N ASN A 616 13.64 36.00 -11.85
CA ASN A 616 14.39 37.25 -11.91
C ASN A 616 15.05 37.62 -10.58
N GLU A 617 14.36 37.41 -9.45
CA GLU A 617 14.90 37.71 -8.11
C GLU A 617 15.68 36.51 -7.56
N PHE A 618 15.08 35.30 -7.58
CA PHE A 618 15.77 34.09 -7.10
C PHE A 618 16.73 33.48 -8.13
N GLY A 619 16.64 33.89 -9.39
CA GLY A 619 17.57 33.49 -10.46
C GLY A 619 17.34 32.09 -11.05
N PHE A 620 16.24 31.41 -10.72
CA PHE A 620 15.96 30.06 -11.22
C PHE A 620 15.40 30.08 -12.65
N LYS A 621 16.30 30.09 -13.63
CA LYS A 621 15.94 30.07 -15.07
C LYS A 621 15.44 28.71 -15.58
N ASN A 622 15.53 27.66 -14.78
CA ASN A 622 15.00 26.33 -15.08
C ASN A 622 13.47 26.22 -14.95
N LEU A 623 12.78 27.23 -14.40
CA LEU A 623 11.31 27.29 -14.31
C LEU A 623 10.67 27.63 -15.67
N GLN A 624 9.89 26.71 -16.21
CA GLN A 624 9.06 26.87 -17.41
C GLN A 624 7.59 26.82 -17.01
N VAL A 625 6.69 27.22 -17.92
CA VAL A 625 5.25 27.27 -17.66
C VAL A 625 4.48 26.39 -18.62
N MET A 626 3.32 25.93 -18.20
CA MET A 626 2.38 25.18 -19.00
C MET A 626 0.97 25.75 -18.86
N ILE A 627 0.32 25.99 -20.00
CA ILE A 627 -1.05 26.49 -20.08
C ILE A 627 -2.00 25.28 -20.13
N PRO A 628 -2.87 25.08 -19.12
CA PRO A 628 -3.91 24.06 -19.15
C PRO A 628 -5.18 24.52 -19.88
N PHE A 629 -5.97 23.55 -20.32
CA PHE A 629 -7.34 23.66 -20.80
C PHE A 629 -7.56 24.76 -21.86
N CYS A 630 -6.61 24.88 -22.79
CA CYS A 630 -6.64 25.85 -23.88
C CYS A 630 -7.43 25.31 -25.07
N ARG A 631 -8.61 25.86 -25.32
CA ARG A 631 -9.60 25.31 -26.26
C ARG A 631 -9.33 25.69 -27.70
N THR A 632 -8.86 26.91 -27.94
CA THR A 632 -8.67 27.43 -29.30
C THR A 632 -7.31 28.12 -29.47
N VAL A 633 -6.91 28.28 -30.73
CA VAL A 633 -5.65 28.94 -31.09
C VAL A 633 -5.68 30.42 -30.67
N GLU A 634 -6.85 31.05 -30.73
CA GLU A 634 -7.08 32.41 -30.26
C GLU A 634 -6.89 32.52 -28.74
N GLU A 635 -7.33 31.53 -27.95
CA GLU A 635 -7.05 31.51 -26.51
C GLU A 635 -5.54 31.45 -26.24
N ALA A 636 -4.81 30.61 -26.98
CA ALA A 636 -3.35 30.52 -26.85
C ALA A 636 -2.66 31.86 -27.19
N GLU A 637 -3.13 32.54 -28.24
CA GLU A 637 -2.66 33.88 -28.59
C GLU A 637 -2.93 34.90 -27.48
N LEU A 638 -4.16 34.94 -26.96
CA LEU A 638 -4.56 35.87 -25.90
C LEU A 638 -3.72 35.68 -24.63
N VAL A 639 -3.57 34.43 -24.18
CA VAL A 639 -2.81 34.11 -22.95
C VAL A 639 -1.33 34.42 -23.15
N THR A 640 -0.72 34.00 -24.26
CA THR A 640 0.71 34.25 -24.49
C THR A 640 1.02 35.74 -24.66
N ASN A 641 0.12 36.52 -25.29
CA ASN A 641 0.24 37.96 -25.36
C ASN A 641 0.13 38.63 -23.98
N LEU A 642 -0.81 38.18 -23.14
CA LEU A 642 -0.94 38.67 -21.76
C LEU A 642 0.31 38.38 -20.93
N MET A 643 0.86 37.16 -21.03
CA MET A 643 2.14 36.81 -20.38
C MET A 643 3.30 37.69 -20.87
N ALA A 644 3.37 37.96 -22.17
CA ALA A 644 4.39 38.83 -22.74
C ALA A 644 4.26 40.28 -22.26
N GLN A 645 3.03 40.81 -22.17
CA GLN A 645 2.75 42.14 -21.61
C GLN A 645 3.20 42.26 -20.15
N GLU A 646 3.05 41.18 -19.38
CA GLU A 646 3.52 41.12 -18.00
C GLU A 646 5.03 40.86 -17.89
N GLY A 647 5.75 40.68 -19.00
CA GLY A 647 7.22 40.54 -19.04
C GLY A 647 7.75 39.10 -19.08
N LEU A 648 6.87 38.11 -19.27
CA LEU A 648 7.23 36.71 -19.49
C LEU A 648 7.17 36.38 -20.99
N VAL A 649 8.27 36.67 -21.69
CA VAL A 649 8.37 36.51 -23.15
C VAL A 649 9.06 35.19 -23.48
N ARG A 650 8.44 34.39 -24.36
CA ARG A 650 8.99 33.14 -24.88
C ARG A 650 10.33 33.39 -25.59
N GLY A 651 11.32 32.55 -25.31
CA GLY A 651 12.67 32.71 -25.87
C GLY A 651 13.50 31.44 -25.75
N LYS A 652 14.83 31.58 -25.74
CA LYS A 652 15.74 30.44 -25.51
C LYS A 652 15.67 29.95 -24.06
N ASP A 653 15.53 30.87 -23.11
CA ASP A 653 15.60 30.58 -21.67
C ASP A 653 14.24 30.39 -21.00
N PHE A 654 13.15 30.84 -21.63
CA PHE A 654 11.79 30.70 -21.13
C PHE A 654 10.91 30.05 -22.18
N LYS A 655 10.31 28.93 -21.78
CA LYS A 655 9.53 28.02 -22.61
C LYS A 655 8.10 27.98 -22.12
N ILE A 656 7.18 28.00 -23.08
CA ILE A 656 5.75 27.89 -22.82
C ILE A 656 5.27 26.55 -23.38
N TRP A 657 4.74 25.71 -22.50
CA TRP A 657 4.15 24.42 -22.85
C TRP A 657 2.63 24.54 -22.92
N LEU A 658 1.99 23.65 -23.66
CA LEU A 658 0.55 23.47 -23.66
C LEU A 658 0.20 22.11 -23.07
N MET A 659 -0.78 22.04 -22.19
CA MET A 659 -1.36 20.75 -21.85
C MET A 659 -2.25 20.32 -23.03
N ALA A 660 -1.83 19.28 -23.75
CA ALA A 660 -2.58 18.72 -24.88
C ALA A 660 -3.62 17.74 -24.33
N GLU A 661 -4.77 18.29 -23.97
CA GLU A 661 -5.82 17.55 -23.26
C GLU A 661 -7.20 17.70 -23.89
N ILE A 662 -7.35 18.56 -24.90
CA ILE A 662 -8.58 18.75 -25.66
C ILE A 662 -8.34 18.26 -27.09
N PRO A 663 -9.30 17.56 -27.73
CA PRO A 663 -9.14 17.09 -29.11
C PRO A 663 -8.73 18.20 -30.10
N ALA A 664 -9.18 19.45 -29.87
CA ALA A 664 -8.77 20.60 -30.66
C ALA A 664 -7.25 20.87 -30.62
N ASN A 665 -6.57 20.62 -29.49
CA ASN A 665 -5.12 20.75 -29.37
C ASN A 665 -4.39 19.75 -30.28
N ILE A 666 -4.98 18.58 -30.46
CA ILE A 666 -4.43 17.50 -31.30
C ILE A 666 -4.63 17.82 -32.78
N ILE A 667 -5.88 18.13 -33.15
CA ILE A 667 -6.28 18.34 -34.55
C ILE A 667 -5.60 19.58 -35.15
N LEU A 668 -5.40 20.63 -34.33
CA LEU A 668 -4.83 21.92 -34.77
C LEU A 668 -3.43 22.15 -34.21
N ALA A 669 -2.69 21.09 -33.88
CA ALA A 669 -1.35 21.19 -33.31
C ALA A 669 -0.40 22.05 -34.16
N ASP A 670 -0.51 21.99 -35.49
CA ASP A 670 0.24 22.81 -36.44
C ASP A 670 0.01 24.32 -36.25
N GLN A 671 -1.19 24.71 -35.83
CA GLN A 671 -1.53 26.10 -35.53
C GLN A 671 -1.09 26.51 -34.12
N PHE A 672 -1.28 25.63 -33.12
CA PHE A 672 -0.83 25.88 -31.75
C PHE A 672 0.70 25.99 -31.64
N ASN A 673 1.47 25.30 -32.48
CA ASN A 673 2.94 25.34 -32.55
C ASN A 673 3.51 26.78 -32.63
N LYS A 674 2.74 27.73 -33.17
CA LYS A 674 3.12 29.14 -33.24
C LYS A 674 3.29 29.78 -31.86
N TYR A 675 2.54 29.34 -30.85
CA TYR A 675 2.45 29.97 -29.53
C TYR A 675 3.21 29.21 -28.44
N VAL A 676 3.55 27.94 -28.66
CA VAL A 676 4.15 27.05 -27.64
C VAL A 676 5.50 26.48 -28.09
N ASP A 677 6.32 25.99 -27.16
CA ASP A 677 7.59 25.31 -27.39
C ASP A 677 7.45 23.77 -27.31
N GLY A 678 6.39 23.29 -26.67
CA GLY A 678 6.12 21.88 -26.53
C GLY A 678 4.73 21.61 -25.94
N TYR A 679 4.39 20.32 -25.87
CA TYR A 679 3.13 19.82 -25.34
C TYR A 679 3.37 18.87 -24.19
N SER A 680 2.49 18.85 -23.20
CA SER A 680 2.35 17.73 -22.27
C SER A 680 0.96 17.14 -22.42
N ILE A 681 0.85 15.91 -22.85
CA ILE A 681 -0.43 15.21 -23.02
C ILE A 681 -1.04 15.00 -21.63
N GLY A 682 -2.19 15.62 -21.39
CA GLY A 682 -3.05 15.33 -20.25
C GLY A 682 -3.94 14.15 -20.61
N SER A 683 -3.39 12.93 -20.52
CA SER A 683 -4.05 11.71 -21.04
C SER A 683 -5.42 11.47 -20.42
N ASN A 684 -5.61 11.93 -19.18
CA ASN A 684 -6.87 11.85 -18.47
C ASN A 684 -8.00 12.61 -19.16
N ASP A 685 -7.85 13.93 -19.26
CA ASP A 685 -8.85 14.81 -19.85
C ASP A 685 -8.97 14.57 -21.36
N LEU A 686 -7.85 14.21 -22.03
CA LEU A 686 -7.88 13.80 -23.43
C LEU A 686 -8.75 12.57 -23.65
N THR A 687 -8.59 11.54 -22.82
CA THR A 687 -9.39 10.30 -22.91
C THR A 687 -10.87 10.59 -22.65
N MET A 688 -11.17 11.36 -21.60
CA MET A 688 -12.53 11.82 -21.30
C MET A 688 -13.18 12.51 -22.50
N LEU A 689 -12.48 13.44 -23.15
CA LEU A 689 -13.03 14.26 -24.24
C LEU A 689 -13.07 13.52 -25.59
N VAL A 690 -12.11 12.65 -25.86
CA VAL A 690 -12.10 11.83 -27.09
C VAL A 690 -13.21 10.77 -27.05
N LEU A 691 -13.44 10.15 -25.89
CA LEU A 691 -14.45 9.11 -25.72
C LEU A 691 -15.82 9.66 -25.30
N GLY A 692 -15.90 10.91 -24.84
CA GLY A 692 -17.12 11.51 -24.35
C GLY A 692 -17.61 10.91 -23.03
N CYS A 693 -16.70 10.45 -22.18
CA CYS A 693 -17.01 9.78 -20.91
C CYS A 693 -16.48 10.59 -19.72
N ASP A 694 -17.37 10.98 -18.80
CA ASP A 694 -16.96 11.53 -17.52
C ASP A 694 -16.41 10.40 -16.63
N ARG A 695 -15.15 10.51 -16.24
CA ARG A 695 -14.47 9.49 -15.42
C ARG A 695 -15.00 9.44 -13.98
N ASP A 696 -15.60 10.53 -13.50
CA ASP A 696 -16.18 10.63 -12.16
C ASP A 696 -17.64 10.10 -12.16
N ASN A 697 -18.15 9.68 -13.32
CA ASN A 697 -19.49 9.11 -13.49
C ASN A 697 -19.43 7.58 -13.57
N GLU A 698 -19.85 6.92 -12.48
CA GLU A 698 -19.85 5.46 -12.32
C GLU A 698 -20.57 4.71 -13.45
N THR A 699 -21.55 5.32 -14.11
CA THR A 699 -22.33 4.67 -15.18
C THR A 699 -21.48 4.43 -16.44
N VAL A 700 -20.54 5.33 -16.75
CA VAL A 700 -19.74 5.28 -17.99
C VAL A 700 -18.25 5.08 -17.73
N GLN A 701 -17.83 5.01 -16.46
CA GLN A 701 -16.43 4.83 -16.06
C GLN A 701 -15.79 3.57 -16.68
N HIS A 702 -16.55 2.49 -16.88
CA HIS A 702 -16.07 1.27 -17.52
C HIS A 702 -15.64 1.45 -18.99
N ILE A 703 -16.04 2.55 -19.65
CA ILE A 703 -15.67 2.90 -21.03
C ILE A 703 -14.32 3.63 -21.06
N TYR A 704 -13.92 4.25 -19.95
CA TYR A 704 -12.70 5.04 -19.85
C TYR A 704 -11.47 4.13 -19.90
N ASP A 705 -10.70 4.22 -21.00
CA ASP A 705 -9.43 3.53 -21.16
C ASP A 705 -8.45 4.38 -21.97
N GLU A 706 -7.35 4.80 -21.35
CA GLU A 706 -6.30 5.61 -21.97
C GLU A 706 -5.55 4.85 -23.08
N ARG A 707 -5.69 3.52 -23.16
CA ARG A 707 -5.13 2.66 -24.20
C ARG A 707 -6.05 2.53 -25.42
N ASN A 708 -7.23 3.14 -25.38
CA ASN A 708 -8.18 3.10 -26.48
C ASN A 708 -7.52 3.56 -27.80
N LEU A 709 -7.85 2.89 -28.91
CA LEU A 709 -7.26 3.17 -30.21
C LEU A 709 -7.43 4.64 -30.64
N ALA A 710 -8.58 5.27 -30.34
CA ALA A 710 -8.81 6.67 -30.67
C ALA A 710 -7.81 7.60 -29.95
N VAL A 711 -7.54 7.32 -28.68
CA VAL A 711 -6.58 8.07 -27.86
C VAL A 711 -5.15 7.82 -28.37
N ARG A 712 -4.78 6.57 -28.65
CA ARG A 712 -3.45 6.23 -29.21
C ARG A 712 -3.22 6.91 -30.57
N ARG A 713 -4.19 6.89 -31.49
CA ARG A 713 -4.08 7.61 -32.77
C ARG A 713 -3.94 9.12 -32.57
N ALA A 714 -4.70 9.70 -31.64
CA ALA A 714 -4.59 11.13 -31.29
C ALA A 714 -3.18 11.49 -30.79
N ILE A 715 -2.64 10.69 -29.88
CA ILE A 715 -1.30 10.88 -29.33
C ILE A 715 -0.23 10.78 -30.44
N ARG A 716 -0.29 9.75 -31.28
CA ARG A 716 0.65 9.58 -32.39
C ARG A 716 0.61 10.77 -33.34
N HIS A 717 -0.59 11.22 -33.72
CA HIS A 717 -0.79 12.37 -34.59
C HIS A 717 -0.17 13.65 -33.99
N LEU A 718 -0.43 13.92 -32.71
CA LEU A 718 0.15 15.08 -32.02
C LEU A 718 1.68 15.04 -32.06
N ILE A 719 2.29 13.90 -31.74
CA ILE A 719 3.75 13.75 -31.72
C ILE A 719 4.32 14.09 -33.11
N GLU A 720 3.76 13.50 -34.17
CA GLU A 720 4.21 13.74 -35.54
C GLU A 720 4.05 15.20 -35.98
N VAL A 721 2.92 15.84 -35.67
CA VAL A 721 2.66 17.23 -36.08
C VAL A 721 3.50 18.22 -35.27
N ALA A 722 3.69 18.00 -33.97
CA ALA A 722 4.54 18.82 -33.12
C ALA A 722 6.02 18.75 -33.56
N HIS A 723 6.53 17.55 -33.86
CA HIS A 723 7.91 17.35 -34.27
C HIS A 723 8.26 17.99 -35.61
N LYS A 724 7.29 18.15 -36.53
CA LYS A 724 7.52 18.84 -37.83
C LYS A 724 8.05 20.27 -37.63
N ASP A 725 7.63 20.94 -36.56
CA ASP A 725 8.08 22.30 -36.21
C ASP A 725 9.10 22.31 -35.05
N GLY A 726 9.68 21.15 -34.72
CA GLY A 726 10.68 20.99 -33.66
C GLY A 726 10.14 21.21 -32.24
N LYS A 727 8.84 20.99 -32.01
CA LYS A 727 8.20 21.11 -30.69
C LYS A 727 8.29 19.79 -29.95
N THR A 728 8.64 19.81 -28.68
CA THR A 728 8.75 18.59 -27.88
C THR A 728 7.40 18.14 -27.37
N VAL A 729 7.18 16.83 -27.23
CA VAL A 729 5.96 16.24 -26.68
C VAL A 729 6.29 15.36 -25.48
N SER A 730 5.66 15.69 -24.36
CA SER A 730 5.66 14.91 -23.12
C SER A 730 4.28 14.30 -22.89
N ILE A 731 4.18 13.36 -21.97
CA ILE A 731 2.91 12.92 -21.37
C ILE A 731 3.01 13.03 -19.85
N CYS A 732 1.92 13.43 -19.21
CA CYS A 732 1.81 13.47 -17.75
C CYS A 732 0.62 12.62 -17.28
N GLY A 733 0.87 11.72 -16.34
CA GLY A 733 -0.13 10.78 -15.81
C GLY A 733 0.54 9.52 -15.27
N GLN A 734 -0.24 8.67 -14.60
CA GLN A 734 0.26 7.37 -14.12
C GLN A 734 0.17 6.27 -15.18
N ALA A 735 -0.63 6.47 -16.23
CA ALA A 735 -0.88 5.44 -17.25
C ALA A 735 0.40 4.83 -17.83
N PRO A 736 1.46 5.60 -18.18
CA PRO A 736 2.68 5.01 -18.74
C PRO A 736 3.48 4.17 -17.74
N SER A 737 3.36 4.42 -16.43
CA SER A 737 4.00 3.60 -15.39
C SER A 737 3.16 2.40 -14.96
N VAL A 738 1.84 2.46 -15.14
CA VAL A 738 0.89 1.38 -14.81
C VAL A 738 0.74 0.38 -15.96
N TYR A 739 0.75 0.85 -17.21
CA TYR A 739 0.53 0.05 -18.42
C TYR A 739 1.81 0.00 -19.28
N PRO A 740 2.63 -1.06 -19.16
CA PRO A 740 3.86 -1.21 -19.95
C PRO A 740 3.64 -1.12 -21.47
N GLU A 741 2.51 -1.60 -21.97
CA GLU A 741 2.13 -1.54 -23.38
C GLU A 741 1.94 -0.11 -23.88
N LEU A 742 1.43 0.78 -23.02
CA LEU A 742 1.27 2.19 -23.34
C LEU A 742 2.63 2.88 -23.35
N CYS A 743 3.52 2.56 -22.40
CA CYS A 743 4.91 3.05 -22.43
C CYS A 743 5.64 2.63 -23.71
N GLU A 744 5.54 1.36 -24.10
CA GLU A 744 6.12 0.86 -25.35
C GLU A 744 5.57 1.60 -26.57
N PHE A 745 4.25 1.81 -26.63
CA PHE A 745 3.61 2.60 -27.69
C PHE A 745 4.17 4.03 -27.74
N LEU A 746 4.30 4.72 -26.60
CA LEU A 746 4.78 6.10 -26.53
C LEU A 746 6.23 6.23 -27.01
N VAL A 747 7.11 5.33 -26.57
CA VAL A 747 8.52 5.30 -26.99
C VAL A 747 8.63 4.99 -28.48
N LYS A 748 7.89 4.02 -29.00
CA LYS A 748 7.80 3.74 -30.46
C LYS A 748 7.20 4.91 -31.25
N SER A 749 6.38 5.72 -30.59
CA SER A 749 5.83 6.95 -31.16
C SER A 749 6.83 8.09 -31.24
N GLY A 750 7.99 7.94 -30.62
CA GLY A 750 9.04 8.95 -30.62
C GLY A 750 8.83 10.02 -29.55
N ILE A 751 8.04 9.75 -28.49
CA ILE A 751 7.81 10.75 -27.44
C ILE A 751 9.14 11.27 -26.83
N ASP A 752 9.23 12.58 -26.58
CA ASP A 752 10.45 13.19 -26.04
C ASP A 752 10.62 12.91 -24.54
N SER A 753 9.51 12.84 -23.81
CA SER A 753 9.53 12.62 -22.37
C SER A 753 8.27 12.00 -21.77
N ILE A 754 8.43 11.33 -20.64
CA ILE A 754 7.33 10.74 -19.85
C ILE A 754 7.44 11.24 -18.41
N SER A 755 6.36 11.81 -17.87
CA SER A 755 6.32 12.36 -16.51
C SER A 755 5.46 11.49 -15.59
N VAL A 756 6.10 10.85 -14.60
CA VAL A 756 5.48 9.86 -13.67
C VAL A 756 5.58 10.30 -12.21
N ASN A 757 4.94 9.58 -11.28
CA ASN A 757 5.09 9.88 -9.85
C ASN A 757 6.51 9.51 -9.35
N PRO A 758 6.98 10.11 -8.24
CA PRO A 758 8.35 9.91 -7.74
C PRO A 758 8.75 8.44 -7.53
N ASP A 759 7.82 7.62 -7.05
CA ASP A 759 8.00 6.18 -6.82
C ASP A 759 8.21 5.38 -8.12
N ALA A 760 7.62 5.83 -9.23
CA ALA A 760 7.70 5.15 -10.52
C ALA A 760 8.90 5.57 -11.40
N VAL A 761 9.66 6.62 -11.03
CA VAL A 761 10.74 7.19 -11.86
C VAL A 761 11.78 6.15 -12.26
N VAL A 762 12.33 5.42 -11.30
CA VAL A 762 13.43 4.47 -11.54
C VAL A 762 12.95 3.30 -12.41
N ASN A 763 11.78 2.75 -12.09
CA ASN A 763 11.20 1.64 -12.86
C ASN A 763 10.89 2.06 -14.30
N THR A 764 10.25 3.21 -14.48
CA THR A 764 9.92 3.74 -15.81
C THR A 764 11.19 3.97 -16.65
N LYS A 765 12.27 4.48 -16.04
CA LYS A 765 13.56 4.67 -16.74
C LYS A 765 14.20 3.36 -17.17
N LYS A 766 14.16 2.32 -16.32
CA LYS A 766 14.62 0.97 -16.67
C LYS A 766 13.77 0.38 -17.81
N MET A 767 12.44 0.53 -17.76
CA MET A 767 11.53 0.05 -18.80
C MET A 767 11.77 0.74 -20.15
N VAL A 768 11.87 2.07 -20.17
CA VAL A 768 12.18 2.83 -21.38
C VAL A 768 13.52 2.41 -21.98
N ALA A 769 14.57 2.24 -21.16
CA ALA A 769 15.86 1.76 -21.64
C ALA A 769 15.77 0.38 -22.31
N GLN A 770 14.98 -0.55 -21.75
CA GLN A 770 14.76 -1.87 -22.35
C GLN A 770 14.01 -1.77 -23.68
N ILE A 771 13.02 -0.89 -23.78
CA ILE A 771 12.24 -0.68 -25.01
C ILE A 771 13.13 -0.07 -26.10
N GLU A 772 13.89 0.97 -25.79
CA GLU A 772 14.83 1.60 -26.72
C GLU A 772 15.88 0.60 -27.22
N GLN A 773 16.47 -0.18 -26.31
CA GLN A 773 17.42 -1.23 -26.67
C GLN A 773 16.79 -2.27 -27.60
N ARG A 774 15.53 -2.67 -27.34
CA ARG A 774 14.79 -3.60 -28.20
C ARG A 774 14.57 -3.01 -29.59
N ILE A 775 14.14 -1.76 -29.69
CA ILE A 775 13.95 -1.06 -30.98
C ILE A 775 15.25 -1.05 -31.79
N MET A 776 16.38 -0.75 -31.15
CA MET A 776 17.70 -0.78 -31.80
C MET A 776 18.07 -2.18 -32.30
N LEU A 777 17.86 -3.22 -31.49
CA LEU A 777 18.15 -4.61 -31.86
C LEU A 777 17.24 -5.11 -32.98
N ASP A 778 15.96 -4.75 -32.95
CA ASP A 778 14.98 -5.11 -33.96
C ASP A 778 15.36 -4.48 -35.31
N ALA A 779 15.76 -3.20 -35.31
CA ALA A 779 16.26 -2.51 -36.49
C ALA A 779 17.55 -3.14 -37.05
N MET A 780 18.46 -3.60 -36.19
CA MET A 780 19.72 -4.24 -36.61
C MET A 780 19.54 -5.67 -37.12
N THR A 781 18.60 -6.42 -36.56
CA THR A 781 18.42 -7.86 -36.85
C THR A 781 17.37 -8.14 -37.93
N GLY A 782 16.44 -7.21 -38.16
CA GLY A 782 15.29 -7.40 -39.04
C GLY A 782 14.31 -8.48 -38.55
N ARG A 783 14.40 -8.89 -37.28
CA ARG A 783 13.55 -9.93 -36.65
C ARG A 783 12.54 -9.37 -35.65
N GLY A 784 12.34 -8.05 -35.66
CA GLY A 784 11.43 -7.36 -34.74
C GLY A 784 9.96 -7.75 -34.93
N ARG A 785 9.18 -7.57 -33.86
CA ARG A 785 7.71 -7.73 -33.92
C ARG A 785 7.12 -6.64 -34.81
N GLN A 786 6.27 -7.03 -35.77
CA GLN A 786 5.51 -6.06 -36.57
C GLN A 786 4.41 -5.42 -35.70
N GLU A 787 4.24 -4.10 -35.80
CA GLU A 787 3.06 -3.42 -35.25
C GLU A 787 1.81 -3.94 -35.98
N THR A 788 0.87 -4.48 -35.21
CA THR A 788 -0.39 -5.05 -35.73
C THR A 788 -1.50 -4.02 -35.82
N ASP A 789 -1.39 -2.92 -35.09
CA ASP A 789 -2.45 -1.91 -34.97
C ASP A 789 -2.25 -0.82 -36.03
N ASP A 790 -3.31 -0.49 -36.77
CA ASP A 790 -3.32 0.69 -37.63
C ASP A 790 -3.42 1.96 -36.77
N LEU A 791 -2.31 2.68 -36.64
CA LEU A 791 -2.17 3.90 -35.84
C LEU A 791 -2.31 5.18 -36.68
N THR A 792 -2.74 5.08 -37.94
CA THR A 792 -2.97 6.25 -38.79
C THR A 792 -4.22 7.03 -38.35
N TRP A 793 -4.10 8.35 -38.30
CA TRP A 793 -5.17 9.29 -37.94
C TRP A 793 -5.88 9.83 -39.18
#